data_AF-A0A498R493-F1
#
_entry.id   AF-A0A498R493-F1
#
_cell.length_a   1.000
_cell.length_b   1.000
_cell.length_c   1.000
_cell.angle_alpha   90.00
_cell.angle_beta   90.00
_cell.angle_gamma   90.00
#
_symmetry.space_group_name_H-M   'P 1'
#
loop_
_entity.id
_entity.type
_entity.pdbx_description
1 polymer ?
#
loop_
_entity_poly.entity_id
_entity_poly.type
_entity_poly.pdbx_seq_one_letter_code
_entity_poly.pdbx_strand_id
1 'polypeptide(L)'
;MLRIHTFDGHNRMSTQDLLQAIHDAMTDGETEFYIEASGQHDIGGPLWQPEGKPLKFTVKNPGQRVGSMCLEGTEIIVEGSAPADVGWLNAGGKIVVRGDGGDTTAHCAASGTIYIGGRAGTRSGSLMKHDPLYEPPEFWVLKNCGSFSYEFMSGGIAVVCGYDSEQFDSVLGERSCVGMVGGTLYFRGKARGISLKDVKIMPLDEQDIDYLNRKMDDFLVSIERTELRATISNWREWQKVVPLTYEERPKKANTNITAFRCEQWPAGGIFADVCNDDGKVVGLVTTGLYRQRVPVWDNARYAAPCEFNCTAGIPSQQRFNLLREGKIEEAYKLVLEYTPFSGSVCGAVCPNLCMDECTRGKIDLSVQIGQLGNYSVDAVLERPAVLTGKTVGVVGGGAAGLTAAWHLARLGHSVTVFEADQKMGGKMEQVIPRSRLPQQTLAKELKRIEDMGVTFRSGVKVDRDLFAQIRDEYDAVVIASGAHTGRVIPWAGHERLIKGIDFLKAVNRGEKPAVGKRVIVIGCGNSGMDVAVGAYQMGAEAVTCIDVQQPAAYAREIAHVKELGATLLWPVFTKEITAEGVITQSGQLIKGDTVIITIGEAPDLSFLPEGVNLERGCLKPDEHYRVGPGIFTAGDTIRPGRLVDAIGAARRTAMEVDAYLTGKTYEREEKEKVPATKLSTAYFKKCHACDLPAAKEDYLRCVSCGTCRDCHMCFKSCPENAISRVSLPDGGFQYVSDPDKCIGCGICAGVCPCGIWTMYSNSEPILIYNV
;
A
#
# COMPACT_ATOMS: atom_id res chain seq x y z
N MET A 1 37.19 13.26 -44.72
CA MET A 1 37.16 11.88 -44.19
C MET A 1 37.62 11.82 -42.75
N LEU A 2 36.68 11.78 -41.81
CA LEU A 2 36.91 11.58 -40.38
C LEU A 2 37.27 10.11 -40.10
N ARG A 3 38.24 9.85 -39.21
CA ARG A 3 38.63 8.50 -38.80
C ARG A 3 38.22 8.25 -37.35
N ILE A 4 37.49 7.15 -37.12
CA ILE A 4 37.06 6.73 -35.77
C ILE A 4 37.58 5.33 -35.49
N HIS A 5 38.40 5.20 -34.45
CA HIS A 5 38.86 3.91 -33.93
C HIS A 5 38.07 3.60 -32.66
N THR A 6 37.28 2.53 -32.68
CA THR A 6 36.35 2.20 -31.59
C THR A 6 36.97 1.34 -30.48
N PHE A 7 38.27 1.06 -30.59
CA PHE A 7 39.00 0.20 -29.68
C PHE A 7 40.35 0.83 -29.32
N ASP A 8 40.56 1.07 -28.04
CA ASP A 8 41.81 1.60 -27.48
C ASP A 8 42.25 0.74 -26.29
N GLY A 9 43.29 -0.08 -26.48
CA GLY A 9 43.78 -1.03 -25.48
C GLY A 9 42.73 -2.09 -25.10
N HIS A 10 42.12 -1.95 -23.91
CA HIS A 10 41.03 -2.81 -23.44
C HIS A 10 39.66 -2.12 -23.47
N ASN A 11 39.61 -0.86 -23.89
CA ASN A 11 38.40 -0.05 -23.89
C ASN A 11 37.74 -0.11 -25.26
N ARG A 12 36.54 -0.69 -25.32
CA ARG A 12 35.70 -0.73 -26.51
C ARG A 12 34.62 0.34 -26.39
N MET A 13 34.57 1.26 -27.36
CA MET A 13 33.53 2.27 -27.48
C MET A 13 32.15 1.60 -27.63
N SER A 14 31.13 2.11 -26.93
CA SER A 14 29.77 1.59 -27.08
C SER A 14 29.19 1.93 -28.46
N THR A 15 28.16 1.22 -28.91
CA THR A 15 27.46 1.56 -30.16
C THR A 15 26.82 2.94 -30.07
N GLN A 16 26.24 3.29 -28.92
CA GLN A 16 25.63 4.60 -28.70
C GLN A 16 26.66 5.73 -28.89
N ASP A 17 27.84 5.60 -28.30
CA ASP A 17 28.87 6.63 -28.37
C ASP A 17 29.42 6.80 -29.80
N LEU A 18 29.60 5.69 -30.52
CA LEU A 18 30.02 5.73 -31.93
C LEU A 18 29.00 6.45 -32.80
N LEU A 19 27.71 6.11 -32.66
CA LEU A 19 26.65 6.73 -33.45
C LEU A 19 26.52 8.22 -33.11
N GLN A 20 26.62 8.59 -31.83
CA GLN A 20 26.62 10.00 -31.43
C GLN A 20 27.79 10.75 -32.05
N ALA A 21 29.00 10.19 -32.02
CA ALA A 21 30.18 10.80 -32.64
C ALA A 21 30.01 11.00 -34.16
N ILE A 22 29.35 10.07 -34.85
CA ILE A 22 29.01 10.21 -36.28
C ILE A 22 28.00 11.35 -36.48
N HIS A 23 26.94 11.41 -35.68
CA HIS A 23 25.93 12.46 -35.76
C HIS A 23 26.50 13.86 -35.50
N ASP A 24 27.36 13.98 -34.48
CA ASP A 24 28.01 15.25 -34.14
C ASP A 24 28.91 15.72 -35.29
N ALA A 25 29.74 14.82 -35.83
CA ALA A 25 30.60 15.12 -36.98
C ALA A 25 29.80 15.49 -38.24
N MET A 26 28.67 14.81 -38.50
CA MET A 26 27.76 15.19 -39.58
C MET A 26 27.17 16.59 -39.40
N THR A 27 26.85 16.97 -38.16
CA THR A 27 26.37 18.32 -37.82
C THR A 27 27.44 19.37 -38.10
N ASP A 28 28.71 19.01 -37.90
CA ASP A 28 29.87 19.85 -38.23
C ASP A 28 30.21 19.86 -39.74
N GLY A 29 29.43 19.14 -40.55
CA GLY A 29 29.52 19.14 -42.01
C GLY A 29 30.38 18.02 -42.60
N GLU A 30 30.86 17.07 -41.80
CA GLU A 30 31.55 15.88 -42.30
C GLU A 30 30.59 14.96 -43.06
N THR A 31 31.07 14.45 -44.20
CA THR A 31 30.30 13.59 -45.10
C THR A 31 30.99 12.27 -45.42
N GLU A 32 32.25 12.10 -44.99
CA GLU A 32 33.04 10.91 -45.24
C GLU A 32 33.63 10.37 -43.93
N PHE A 33 33.45 9.07 -43.69
CA PHE A 33 33.83 8.41 -42.45
C PHE A 33 34.61 7.13 -42.74
N TYR A 34 35.71 6.94 -42.01
CA TYR A 34 36.40 5.67 -41.91
C TYR A 34 36.27 5.16 -40.47
N ILE A 35 35.62 4.02 -40.29
CA ILE A 35 35.28 3.46 -38.98
C ILE A 35 35.96 2.11 -38.82
N GLU A 36 36.93 2.04 -37.92
CA GLU A 36 37.49 0.78 -37.45
C GLU A 36 36.67 0.31 -36.24
N ALA A 37 35.62 -0.45 -36.54
CA ALA A 37 34.70 -0.99 -35.56
C ALA A 37 35.28 -2.25 -34.89
N SER A 38 34.66 -2.65 -33.79
CA SER A 38 34.85 -3.91 -33.07
C SER A 38 33.46 -4.47 -32.74
N GLY A 39 32.62 -4.67 -33.75
CA GLY A 39 31.27 -5.22 -33.60
C GLY A 39 30.19 -4.22 -33.16
N GLN A 40 30.36 -2.91 -33.35
CA GLN A 40 29.29 -1.93 -33.11
C GLN A 40 28.20 -2.03 -34.19
N HIS A 41 26.94 -1.88 -33.79
CA HIS A 41 25.77 -2.10 -34.65
C HIS A 41 25.35 -0.82 -35.39
N ASP A 42 24.46 -0.97 -36.39
CA ASP A 42 23.72 0.12 -37.05
C ASP A 42 24.60 1.22 -37.70
N ILE A 43 25.86 0.90 -38.03
CA ILE A 43 26.76 1.86 -38.65
C ILE A 43 26.24 2.24 -40.04
N GLY A 44 26.02 3.54 -40.26
CA GLY A 44 25.66 4.12 -41.54
C GLY A 44 24.15 4.28 -41.81
N GLY A 45 23.26 4.02 -40.84
CA GLY A 45 21.84 4.36 -41.03
C GLY A 45 20.98 4.43 -39.76
N PRO A 46 19.78 5.07 -39.81
CA PRO A 46 19.31 5.96 -40.87
C PRO A 46 19.94 7.36 -40.77
N LEU A 47 20.78 7.71 -41.75
CA LEU A 47 21.51 8.98 -41.80
C LEU A 47 21.21 9.69 -43.13
N TRP A 48 21.04 11.01 -43.07
CA TRP A 48 20.95 11.87 -44.26
C TRP A 48 21.58 13.23 -43.96
N GLN A 49 21.96 13.94 -45.01
CA GLN A 49 22.49 15.29 -44.92
C GLN A 49 21.40 16.28 -45.41
N PRO A 50 21.03 17.33 -44.66
CA PRO A 50 19.91 18.22 -45.01
C PRO A 50 20.02 18.92 -46.38
N GLU A 51 21.24 19.22 -46.84
CA GLU A 51 21.51 19.80 -48.15
C GLU A 51 21.67 18.74 -49.26
N GLY A 52 21.40 17.46 -48.96
CA GLY A 52 21.44 16.37 -49.93
C GLY A 52 22.84 15.93 -50.34
N LYS A 53 23.89 16.28 -49.56
CA LYS A 53 25.26 15.84 -49.84
C LYS A 53 25.38 14.31 -49.64
N PRO A 54 26.08 13.60 -50.54
CA PRO A 54 26.32 12.17 -50.37
C PRO A 54 27.11 11.88 -49.09
N LEU A 55 26.74 10.80 -48.40
CA LEU A 55 27.46 10.30 -47.23
C LEU A 55 28.24 9.05 -47.63
N LYS A 56 29.50 8.95 -47.21
CA LYS A 56 30.35 7.80 -47.50
C LYS A 56 30.95 7.21 -46.23
N PHE A 57 30.76 5.91 -46.04
CA PHE A 57 31.31 5.16 -44.92
C PHE A 57 32.21 4.04 -45.42
N THR A 58 33.45 3.98 -44.92
CA THR A 58 34.32 2.81 -45.04
C THR A 58 34.44 2.16 -43.66
N VAL A 59 34.05 0.88 -43.55
CA VAL A 59 33.89 0.22 -42.24
C VAL A 59 34.69 -1.08 -42.19
N LYS A 60 35.44 -1.29 -41.09
CA LYS A 60 36.06 -2.57 -40.73
C LYS A 60 35.38 -3.18 -39.52
N ASN A 61 35.20 -4.51 -39.53
CA ASN A 61 34.65 -5.31 -38.42
C ASN A 61 33.34 -4.76 -37.82
N PRO A 62 32.31 -4.46 -38.65
CA PRO A 62 31.01 -4.02 -38.13
C PRO A 62 30.33 -5.11 -37.30
N GLY A 63 29.41 -4.70 -36.43
CA GLY A 63 28.45 -5.59 -35.79
C GLY A 63 27.19 -5.75 -36.63
N GLN A 64 26.11 -6.21 -36.00
CA GLN A 64 24.84 -6.44 -36.71
C GLN A 64 24.30 -5.13 -37.33
N ARG A 65 23.49 -5.25 -38.38
CA ARG A 65 22.70 -4.13 -38.93
C ARG A 65 23.49 -2.99 -39.56
N VAL A 66 24.69 -3.24 -40.06
CA VAL A 66 25.40 -2.24 -40.88
C VAL A 66 24.53 -1.82 -42.07
N GLY A 67 24.34 -0.51 -42.24
CA GLY A 67 23.43 0.06 -43.25
C GLY A 67 21.94 -0.20 -43.01
N SER A 68 21.52 -0.42 -41.76
CA SER A 68 20.12 -0.49 -41.37
C SER A 68 19.38 0.81 -41.70
N MET A 69 18.22 0.72 -42.36
CA MET A 69 17.42 1.86 -42.84
C MET A 69 18.24 2.86 -43.68
N CYS A 70 19.24 2.39 -44.43
CA CYS A 70 20.13 3.25 -45.20
C CYS A 70 19.36 4.01 -46.30
N LEU A 71 19.52 5.33 -46.32
CA LEU A 71 18.76 6.24 -47.18
C LEU A 71 19.52 6.53 -48.48
N GLU A 72 18.78 6.98 -49.49
CA GLU A 72 19.35 7.48 -50.75
C GLU A 72 20.43 8.55 -50.50
N GLY A 73 21.50 8.51 -51.30
CA GLY A 73 22.67 9.37 -51.14
C GLY A 73 23.73 8.84 -50.16
N THR A 74 23.50 7.71 -49.49
CA THR A 74 24.49 7.08 -48.60
C THR A 74 25.16 5.87 -49.25
N GLU A 75 26.49 5.85 -49.27
CA GLU A 75 27.33 4.73 -49.69
C GLU A 75 28.09 4.15 -48.49
N ILE A 76 28.00 2.83 -48.28
CA ILE A 76 28.70 2.11 -47.21
C ILE A 76 29.53 1.00 -47.83
N ILE A 77 30.84 1.00 -47.56
CA ILE A 77 31.79 -0.03 -48.00
C ILE A 77 32.34 -0.73 -46.75
N VAL A 78 31.97 -1.99 -46.56
CA VAL A 78 32.56 -2.86 -45.55
C VAL A 78 33.72 -3.62 -46.18
N GLU A 79 34.93 -3.41 -45.68
CA GLU A 79 36.15 -3.98 -46.27
C GLU A 79 36.29 -5.50 -46.06
N GLY A 80 35.59 -6.06 -45.08
CA GLY A 80 35.57 -7.49 -44.76
C GLY A 80 34.16 -8.07 -44.76
N SER A 81 33.93 -9.07 -43.92
CA SER A 81 32.59 -9.64 -43.69
C SER A 81 31.79 -8.80 -42.70
N ALA A 82 30.47 -8.88 -42.79
CA ALA A 82 29.53 -8.31 -41.84
C ALA A 82 28.59 -9.41 -41.29
N PRO A 83 28.22 -9.36 -40.00
CA PRO A 83 27.33 -10.33 -39.38
C PRO A 83 25.86 -10.08 -39.81
N ALA A 84 24.88 -10.52 -39.04
CA ALA A 84 23.48 -10.52 -39.45
C ALA A 84 22.89 -9.12 -39.77
N ASP A 85 21.81 -9.11 -40.56
CA ASP A 85 20.98 -7.94 -40.88
C ASP A 85 21.65 -6.83 -41.72
N VAL A 86 22.66 -7.14 -42.55
CA VAL A 86 23.25 -6.15 -43.48
C VAL A 86 22.16 -5.51 -44.34
N GLY A 87 22.03 -4.19 -44.30
CA GLY A 87 21.04 -3.47 -45.11
C GLY A 87 19.59 -3.76 -44.73
N TRP A 88 19.31 -4.11 -43.47
CA TRP A 88 17.94 -4.28 -42.99
C TRP A 88 17.12 -3.02 -43.25
N LEU A 89 15.97 -3.16 -43.93
CA LEU A 89 15.14 -2.01 -44.37
C LEU A 89 15.89 -0.97 -45.23
N ASN A 90 16.88 -1.36 -46.03
CA ASN A 90 17.54 -0.44 -46.96
C ASN A 90 16.49 0.27 -47.84
N ALA A 91 16.59 1.60 -47.90
CA ALA A 91 15.57 2.49 -48.46
C ALA A 91 16.17 3.45 -49.50
N GLY A 92 17.21 3.01 -50.20
CA GLY A 92 17.84 3.77 -51.29
C GLY A 92 19.37 3.81 -51.24
N GLY A 93 19.99 3.41 -50.13
CA GLY A 93 21.44 3.41 -49.99
C GLY A 93 22.17 2.36 -50.82
N LYS A 94 23.46 2.60 -51.12
CA LYS A 94 24.38 1.61 -51.72
C LYS A 94 25.27 1.01 -50.64
N ILE A 95 25.11 -0.29 -50.37
CA ILE A 95 25.86 -1.02 -49.35
C ILE A 95 26.69 -2.10 -50.03
N VAL A 96 28.00 -2.08 -49.84
CA VAL A 96 28.94 -3.03 -50.42
C VAL A 96 29.68 -3.72 -49.29
N VAL A 97 29.55 -5.04 -49.19
CA VAL A 97 30.33 -5.88 -48.27
C VAL A 97 31.28 -6.71 -49.10
N ARG A 98 32.59 -6.52 -48.94
CA ARG A 98 33.59 -7.24 -49.75
C ARG A 98 33.76 -8.71 -49.32
N GLY A 99 33.44 -9.03 -48.07
CA GLY A 99 33.40 -10.39 -47.53
C GLY A 99 32.00 -11.01 -47.53
N ASP A 100 31.75 -11.87 -46.56
CA ASP A 100 30.46 -12.54 -46.36
C ASP A 100 29.44 -11.60 -45.67
N GLY A 101 28.17 -11.69 -46.06
CA GLY A 101 27.04 -11.17 -45.31
C GLY A 101 26.40 -12.26 -44.46
N GLY A 102 26.12 -11.97 -43.19
CA GLY A 102 25.50 -12.92 -42.27
C GLY A 102 24.04 -13.25 -42.61
N ASP A 103 23.37 -13.91 -41.66
CA ASP A 103 21.94 -14.19 -41.73
C ASP A 103 21.15 -12.89 -41.98
N THR A 104 19.99 -13.00 -42.62
CA THR A 104 19.05 -11.89 -42.87
C THR A 104 19.65 -10.67 -43.59
N THR A 105 20.73 -10.86 -44.36
CA THR A 105 21.25 -9.84 -45.29
C THR A 105 20.16 -9.41 -46.28
N ALA A 106 20.02 -8.11 -46.51
CA ALA A 106 18.97 -7.48 -47.33
C ALA A 106 17.52 -7.75 -46.86
N HIS A 107 17.33 -8.12 -45.60
CA HIS A 107 16.00 -8.37 -45.06
C HIS A 107 15.14 -7.09 -45.06
N CYS A 108 13.93 -7.19 -45.61
CA CYS A 108 13.01 -6.06 -45.80
C CYS A 108 13.55 -4.89 -46.65
N ALA A 109 14.58 -5.06 -47.48
CA ALA A 109 15.03 -3.97 -48.36
C ALA A 109 13.88 -3.51 -49.28
N ALA A 110 13.71 -2.20 -49.39
CA ALA A 110 12.61 -1.54 -50.11
C ALA A 110 13.08 -0.73 -51.33
N SER A 111 14.33 -0.26 -51.33
CA SER A 111 15.02 0.36 -52.47
C SER A 111 16.54 0.32 -52.25
N GLY A 112 17.32 0.81 -53.21
CA GLY A 112 18.78 0.87 -53.15
C GLY A 112 19.47 -0.44 -53.52
N THR A 113 20.78 -0.52 -53.29
CA THR A 113 21.62 -1.61 -53.80
C THR A 113 22.47 -2.22 -52.68
N ILE A 114 22.47 -3.54 -52.56
CA ILE A 114 23.28 -4.29 -51.60
C ILE A 114 24.13 -5.31 -52.37
N TYR A 115 25.46 -5.18 -52.29
CA TYR A 115 26.43 -6.04 -52.96
C TYR A 115 27.25 -6.81 -51.93
N ILE A 116 27.30 -8.14 -52.07
CA ILE A 116 28.05 -9.04 -51.19
C ILE A 116 29.10 -9.80 -52.01
N GLY A 117 30.38 -9.60 -51.67
CA GLY A 117 31.53 -10.23 -52.32
C GLY A 117 31.79 -11.67 -51.90
N GLY A 118 31.12 -12.15 -50.84
CA GLY A 118 31.18 -13.52 -50.34
C GLY A 118 29.85 -14.26 -50.43
N ARG A 119 29.53 -14.99 -49.36
CA ARG A 119 28.24 -15.69 -49.13
C ARG A 119 27.24 -14.79 -48.43
N ALA A 120 25.96 -15.14 -48.50
CA ALA A 120 24.92 -14.55 -47.66
C ALA A 120 24.29 -15.63 -46.75
N GLY A 121 23.97 -15.30 -45.51
CA GLY A 121 23.44 -16.27 -44.54
C GLY A 121 21.98 -16.70 -44.80
N THR A 122 21.41 -17.40 -43.81
CA THR A 122 20.02 -17.87 -43.77
C THR A 122 19.06 -16.68 -43.88
N ARG A 123 17.91 -16.84 -44.56
CA ARG A 123 16.88 -15.80 -44.71
C ARG A 123 17.33 -14.51 -45.41
N SER A 124 18.44 -14.54 -46.14
CA SER A 124 18.88 -13.39 -46.91
C SER A 124 17.86 -13.06 -48.02
N GLY A 125 17.58 -11.77 -48.22
CA GLY A 125 16.58 -11.26 -49.16
C GLY A 125 15.12 -11.53 -48.76
N SER A 126 14.86 -12.00 -47.54
CA SER A 126 13.48 -12.21 -47.08
C SER A 126 12.75 -10.88 -46.93
N LEU A 127 11.47 -10.86 -47.26
CA LEU A 127 10.59 -9.69 -47.19
C LEU A 127 11.07 -8.48 -48.02
N MET A 128 11.98 -8.65 -48.98
CA MET A 128 12.30 -7.60 -49.95
C MET A 128 11.02 -7.14 -50.68
N LYS A 129 10.82 -5.83 -50.80
CA LYS A 129 9.61 -5.24 -51.41
C LYS A 129 10.01 -4.16 -52.41
N HIS A 130 9.19 -3.99 -53.43
CA HIS A 130 9.31 -2.88 -54.36
C HIS A 130 8.08 -2.00 -54.20
N ASP A 131 8.29 -0.78 -53.74
CA ASP A 131 7.29 0.29 -53.84
C ASP A 131 7.38 0.90 -55.25
N PRO A 132 6.32 0.86 -56.08
CA PRO A 132 6.36 1.38 -57.45
C PRO A 132 6.74 2.86 -57.58
N LEU A 133 6.75 3.64 -56.50
CA LEU A 133 7.21 5.03 -56.50
C LEU A 133 8.74 5.17 -56.55
N TYR A 134 9.48 4.10 -56.26
CA TYR A 134 10.94 4.10 -56.17
C TYR A 134 11.55 3.00 -57.03
N GLU A 135 12.86 3.10 -57.29
CA GLU A 135 13.57 2.02 -57.97
C GLU A 135 13.56 0.74 -57.12
N PRO A 136 13.40 -0.44 -57.75
CA PRO A 136 13.37 -1.71 -57.04
C PRO A 136 14.69 -1.94 -56.28
N PRO A 137 14.65 -2.53 -55.07
CA PRO A 137 15.86 -2.89 -54.36
C PRO A 137 16.63 -3.97 -55.12
N GLU A 138 17.95 -3.81 -55.22
CA GLU A 138 18.86 -4.75 -55.85
C GLU A 138 19.72 -5.43 -54.78
N PHE A 139 19.75 -6.77 -54.76
CA PHE A 139 20.58 -7.54 -53.83
C PHE A 139 21.42 -8.58 -54.57
N TRP A 140 22.74 -8.40 -54.56
CA TRP A 140 23.69 -9.23 -55.30
C TRP A 140 24.64 -9.96 -54.36
N VAL A 141 24.89 -11.24 -54.65
CA VAL A 141 25.76 -12.13 -53.88
C VAL A 141 26.70 -12.86 -54.83
N LEU A 142 28.01 -12.80 -54.58
CA LEU A 142 29.00 -13.43 -55.45
C LEU A 142 28.97 -14.96 -55.37
N LYS A 143 28.87 -15.52 -54.16
CA LYS A 143 28.88 -16.98 -53.93
C LYS A 143 27.45 -17.52 -53.83
N ASN A 144 27.10 -18.11 -52.69
CA ASN A 144 25.80 -18.74 -52.42
C ASN A 144 25.09 -18.12 -51.21
N CYS A 145 23.80 -18.46 -51.04
CA CYS A 145 22.97 -18.09 -49.91
C CYS A 145 22.66 -19.27 -48.97
N GLY A 146 22.30 -18.97 -47.72
CA GLY A 146 21.79 -19.94 -46.74
C GLY A 146 20.33 -20.37 -46.98
N SER A 147 19.79 -21.19 -46.10
CA SER A 147 18.40 -21.67 -46.23
C SER A 147 17.38 -20.55 -46.02
N PHE A 148 16.15 -20.74 -46.50
CA PHE A 148 15.04 -19.80 -46.37
C PHE A 148 15.28 -18.43 -47.05
N SER A 149 16.22 -18.35 -47.99
CA SER A 149 16.47 -17.10 -48.71
C SER A 149 15.27 -16.70 -49.58
N TYR A 150 15.03 -15.40 -49.67
CA TYR A 150 13.95 -14.79 -50.44
C TYR A 150 12.53 -15.21 -49.98
N GLU A 151 12.37 -15.59 -48.71
CA GLU A 151 11.04 -15.83 -48.12
C GLU A 151 10.20 -14.56 -48.18
N PHE A 152 8.96 -14.66 -48.65
CA PHE A 152 7.99 -13.56 -48.70
C PHE A 152 8.47 -12.32 -49.49
N MET A 153 9.41 -12.49 -50.43
CA MET A 153 9.81 -11.42 -51.35
C MET A 153 8.62 -10.98 -52.20
N SER A 154 8.26 -9.70 -52.14
CA SER A 154 7.13 -9.12 -52.88
C SER A 154 7.56 -8.14 -53.97
N GLY A 155 8.86 -7.99 -54.20
CA GLY A 155 9.43 -7.12 -55.23
C GLY A 155 10.94 -7.00 -55.09
N GLY A 156 11.58 -6.40 -56.11
CA GLY A 156 13.03 -6.23 -56.17
C GLY A 156 13.71 -7.17 -57.15
N ILE A 157 15.03 -7.02 -57.26
CA ILE A 157 15.91 -7.85 -58.09
C ILE A 157 16.97 -8.47 -57.18
N ALA A 158 17.08 -9.79 -57.23
CA ALA A 158 18.13 -10.52 -56.53
C ALA A 158 19.02 -11.25 -57.53
N VAL A 159 20.32 -11.30 -57.27
CA VAL A 159 21.31 -11.95 -58.14
C VAL A 159 22.28 -12.78 -57.31
N VAL A 160 22.38 -14.09 -57.60
CA VAL A 160 23.31 -15.01 -56.92
C VAL A 160 24.25 -15.63 -57.96
N CYS A 161 25.49 -15.15 -57.99
CA CYS A 161 26.46 -15.51 -59.03
C CYS A 161 27.04 -16.93 -58.88
N GLY A 162 26.84 -17.61 -57.74
CA GLY A 162 27.22 -19.02 -57.57
C GLY A 162 28.71 -19.31 -57.77
N TYR A 163 29.59 -18.32 -57.64
CA TYR A 163 31.04 -18.51 -57.75
C TYR A 163 31.56 -19.32 -56.55
N ASP A 164 32.48 -20.27 -56.77
CA ASP A 164 33.09 -21.09 -55.71
C ASP A 164 32.04 -21.77 -54.81
N SER A 165 31.03 -22.36 -55.47
CA SER A 165 29.82 -22.93 -54.85
C SER A 165 29.42 -24.31 -55.42
N GLU A 166 30.27 -24.93 -56.24
CA GLU A 166 30.03 -26.20 -56.94
C GLU A 166 29.82 -27.39 -55.99
N GLN A 167 30.34 -27.29 -54.77
CA GLN A 167 30.22 -28.26 -53.68
C GLN A 167 28.83 -28.27 -53.02
N PHE A 168 28.00 -27.25 -53.22
CA PHE A 168 26.67 -27.18 -52.65
C PHE A 168 25.62 -27.77 -53.60
N ASP A 169 24.64 -28.48 -53.04
CA ASP A 169 23.48 -28.97 -53.79
C ASP A 169 22.55 -27.83 -54.24
N SER A 170 22.65 -26.66 -53.60
CA SER A 170 21.87 -25.48 -53.92
C SER A 170 22.65 -24.20 -53.60
N VAL A 171 22.79 -23.31 -54.58
CA VAL A 171 23.32 -21.95 -54.38
C VAL A 171 22.36 -21.03 -53.62
N LEU A 172 21.12 -21.47 -53.39
CA LEU A 172 20.07 -20.71 -52.71
C LEU A 172 19.68 -21.30 -51.34
N GLY A 173 20.32 -22.39 -50.90
CA GLY A 173 19.94 -23.13 -49.68
C GLY A 173 18.66 -23.96 -49.81
N GLU A 174 18.09 -24.38 -48.69
CA GLU A 174 16.82 -25.13 -48.62
C GLU A 174 15.63 -24.20 -48.37
N ARG A 175 14.44 -24.54 -48.88
CA ARG A 175 13.19 -23.79 -48.69
C ARG A 175 13.23 -22.33 -49.15
N SER A 176 13.96 -22.05 -50.24
CA SER A 176 14.08 -20.71 -50.81
C SER A 176 12.77 -20.29 -51.51
N CYS A 177 12.53 -18.98 -51.57
CA CYS A 177 11.38 -18.36 -52.25
C CYS A 177 10.00 -18.76 -51.70
N VAL A 178 9.91 -19.32 -50.49
CA VAL A 178 8.61 -19.64 -49.87
C VAL A 178 7.81 -18.35 -49.68
N GLY A 179 6.59 -18.33 -50.21
CA GLY A 179 5.71 -17.16 -50.15
C GLY A 179 6.15 -15.97 -51.00
N MET A 180 7.12 -16.13 -51.93
CA MET A 180 7.50 -15.08 -52.88
C MET A 180 6.29 -14.71 -53.76
N VAL A 181 5.99 -13.43 -53.89
CA VAL A 181 4.83 -12.89 -54.63
C VAL A 181 5.16 -11.83 -55.66
N GLY A 182 6.41 -11.35 -55.69
CA GLY A 182 6.86 -10.32 -56.63
C GLY A 182 8.38 -10.33 -56.78
N GLY A 183 8.88 -9.63 -57.80
CA GLY A 183 10.32 -9.50 -58.09
C GLY A 183 10.91 -10.63 -58.91
N THR A 184 12.21 -10.54 -59.18
CA THR A 184 12.97 -11.51 -59.98
C THR A 184 14.25 -11.90 -59.27
N LEU A 185 14.52 -13.21 -59.20
CA LEU A 185 15.78 -13.75 -58.66
C LEU A 185 16.56 -14.44 -59.78
N TYR A 186 17.73 -13.93 -60.11
CA TYR A 186 18.68 -14.54 -61.03
C TYR A 186 19.70 -15.37 -60.26
N PHE A 187 20.01 -16.57 -60.73
CA PHE A 187 21.04 -17.40 -60.12
C PHE A 187 21.84 -18.19 -61.15
N ARG A 188 23.10 -18.49 -60.82
CA ARG A 188 24.00 -19.35 -61.59
C ARG A 188 24.35 -20.61 -60.81
N GLY A 189 24.27 -21.78 -61.43
CA GLY A 189 24.65 -23.06 -60.82
C GLY A 189 23.46 -23.89 -60.33
N LYS A 190 23.71 -24.88 -59.47
CA LYS A 190 22.69 -25.81 -58.97
C LYS A 190 21.75 -25.11 -57.98
N ALA A 191 20.44 -25.33 -58.07
CA ALA A 191 19.48 -24.85 -57.08
C ALA A 191 18.43 -25.93 -56.76
N ARG A 192 18.42 -26.38 -55.49
CA ARG A 192 17.45 -27.33 -54.92
C ARG A 192 16.67 -26.61 -53.81
N GLY A 193 15.48 -27.12 -53.46
CA GLY A 193 14.73 -26.61 -52.31
C GLY A 193 13.92 -25.32 -52.57
N ILE A 194 13.83 -24.87 -53.83
CA ILE A 194 12.97 -23.75 -54.23
C ILE A 194 11.49 -24.13 -54.07
N SER A 195 10.67 -23.22 -53.54
CA SER A 195 9.23 -23.41 -53.35
C SER A 195 8.43 -23.40 -54.67
N LEU A 196 8.34 -24.54 -55.35
CA LEU A 196 7.61 -24.66 -56.63
C LEU A 196 6.09 -24.42 -56.52
N LYS A 197 5.54 -24.32 -55.30
CA LYS A 197 4.14 -23.89 -55.07
C LYS A 197 3.95 -22.37 -55.16
N ASP A 198 5.05 -21.60 -55.07
CA ASP A 198 5.03 -20.14 -55.02
C ASP A 198 5.71 -19.52 -56.25
N VAL A 199 6.68 -20.20 -56.86
CA VAL A 199 7.51 -19.68 -57.98
C VAL A 199 7.70 -20.69 -59.11
N LYS A 200 8.12 -20.19 -60.28
CA LYS A 200 8.60 -20.98 -61.43
C LYS A 200 10.03 -20.59 -61.82
N ILE A 201 10.78 -21.55 -62.35
CA ILE A 201 12.15 -21.37 -62.83
C ILE A 201 12.12 -21.31 -64.36
N MET A 202 12.79 -20.33 -64.95
CA MET A 202 12.81 -20.04 -66.38
C MET A 202 14.23 -19.77 -66.87
N PRO A 203 14.55 -20.05 -68.15
CA PRO A 203 15.79 -19.57 -68.76
C PRO A 203 15.79 -18.03 -68.87
N LEU A 204 16.97 -17.44 -69.04
CA LEU A 204 17.10 -16.00 -69.32
C LEU A 204 16.62 -15.65 -70.73
N ASP A 205 15.97 -14.50 -70.87
CA ASP A 205 15.70 -13.86 -72.16
C ASP A 205 16.73 -12.76 -72.48
N GLU A 206 16.61 -12.12 -73.65
CA GLU A 206 17.55 -11.08 -74.09
C GLU A 206 17.58 -9.86 -73.14
N GLN A 207 16.43 -9.49 -72.55
CA GLN A 207 16.34 -8.35 -71.63
C GLN A 207 17.01 -8.66 -70.29
N ASP A 208 16.85 -9.88 -69.79
CA ASP A 208 17.56 -10.35 -68.60
C ASP A 208 19.08 -10.30 -68.79
N ILE A 209 19.56 -10.78 -69.95
CA ILE A 209 20.99 -10.81 -70.27
C ILE A 209 21.54 -9.40 -70.36
N ASP A 210 20.85 -8.48 -71.03
CA ASP A 210 21.26 -7.08 -71.15
C ASP A 210 21.32 -6.39 -69.79
N TYR A 211 20.33 -6.62 -68.93
CA TYR A 211 20.32 -6.11 -67.56
C TYR A 211 21.52 -6.62 -66.75
N LEU A 212 21.71 -7.95 -66.70
CA LEU A 212 22.79 -8.58 -65.95
C LEU A 212 24.15 -8.13 -66.47
N ASN A 213 24.33 -8.08 -67.79
CA ASN A 213 25.60 -7.69 -68.41
C ASN A 213 25.97 -6.23 -68.08
N ARG A 214 25.01 -5.31 -68.09
CA ARG A 214 25.23 -3.89 -67.73
C ARG A 214 25.56 -3.71 -66.25
N LYS A 215 24.89 -4.44 -65.35
CA LYS A 215 25.07 -4.28 -63.90
C LYS A 215 26.24 -5.07 -63.33
N MET A 216 26.66 -6.16 -64.00
CA MET A 216 27.77 -7.01 -63.55
C MET A 216 29.08 -6.24 -63.38
N ASP A 217 29.36 -5.28 -64.27
CA ASP A 217 30.59 -4.48 -64.18
C ASP A 217 30.61 -3.60 -62.92
N ASP A 218 29.50 -2.93 -62.58
CA ASP A 218 29.39 -2.15 -61.34
C ASP A 218 29.49 -3.05 -60.10
N PHE A 219 28.84 -4.22 -60.12
CA PHE A 219 28.93 -5.19 -59.03
C PHE A 219 30.38 -5.64 -58.79
N LEU A 220 31.06 -6.15 -59.83
CA LEU A 220 32.42 -6.68 -59.72
C LEU A 220 33.46 -5.61 -59.39
N VAL A 221 33.31 -4.38 -59.90
CA VAL A 221 34.16 -3.24 -59.51
C VAL A 221 33.96 -2.92 -58.03
N SER A 222 32.71 -2.87 -57.56
CA SER A 222 32.39 -2.51 -56.17
C SER A 222 32.98 -3.50 -55.15
N ILE A 223 32.95 -4.80 -55.46
CA ILE A 223 33.52 -5.84 -54.60
C ILE A 223 35.00 -6.14 -54.89
N GLU A 224 35.65 -5.41 -55.81
CA GLU A 224 37.04 -5.58 -56.24
C GLU A 224 37.38 -6.97 -56.83
N ARG A 225 36.47 -7.53 -57.64
CA ARG A 225 36.61 -8.86 -58.29
C ARG A 225 36.46 -8.82 -59.81
N THR A 226 37.02 -7.79 -60.46
CA THR A 226 36.88 -7.58 -61.91
C THR A 226 37.48 -8.69 -62.76
N GLU A 227 38.43 -9.46 -62.22
CA GLU A 227 39.04 -10.62 -62.88
C GLU A 227 38.02 -11.75 -63.15
N LEU A 228 36.88 -11.76 -62.44
CA LEU A 228 35.83 -12.77 -62.60
C LEU A 228 34.86 -12.49 -63.75
N ARG A 229 34.96 -11.33 -64.40
CA ARG A 229 33.99 -10.88 -65.40
C ARG A 229 33.76 -11.91 -66.50
N ALA A 230 34.83 -12.46 -67.08
CA ALA A 230 34.73 -13.46 -68.14
C ALA A 230 34.07 -14.76 -67.65
N THR A 231 34.38 -15.18 -66.41
CA THR A 231 33.87 -16.43 -65.80
C THR A 231 32.38 -16.36 -65.48
N ILE A 232 31.93 -15.25 -64.89
CA ILE A 232 30.54 -15.13 -64.41
C ILE A 232 29.56 -14.84 -65.55
N SER A 233 30.05 -14.27 -66.65
CA SER A 233 29.22 -13.84 -67.79
C SER A 233 28.88 -14.96 -68.79
N ASN A 234 29.07 -16.23 -68.42
CA ASN A 234 28.53 -17.35 -69.21
C ASN A 234 27.02 -17.49 -68.96
N TRP A 235 26.21 -16.68 -69.65
CA TRP A 235 24.77 -16.58 -69.44
C TRP A 235 23.98 -17.90 -69.65
N ARG A 236 24.59 -18.91 -70.28
CA ARG A 236 23.98 -20.25 -70.41
C ARG A 236 23.91 -21.02 -69.10
N GLU A 237 24.70 -20.63 -68.10
CA GLU A 237 24.70 -21.23 -66.76
C GLU A 237 23.69 -20.58 -65.80
N TRP A 238 23.00 -19.53 -66.27
CA TRP A 238 22.08 -18.73 -65.47
C TRP A 238 20.63 -19.08 -65.73
N GLN A 239 19.82 -18.95 -64.69
CA GLN A 239 18.36 -19.08 -64.72
C GLN A 239 17.73 -17.96 -63.91
N LYS A 240 16.43 -17.73 -64.13
CA LYS A 240 15.62 -16.81 -63.31
C LYS A 240 14.48 -17.53 -62.59
N VAL A 241 14.16 -17.05 -61.40
CA VAL A 241 13.00 -17.43 -60.61
C VAL A 241 12.05 -16.24 -60.58
N VAL A 242 10.79 -16.49 -60.94
CA VAL A 242 9.71 -15.50 -60.91
C VAL A 242 8.51 -16.08 -60.16
N PRO A 243 7.71 -15.25 -59.46
CA PRO A 243 6.54 -15.72 -58.74
C PRO A 243 5.49 -16.29 -59.70
N LEU A 244 4.77 -17.32 -59.25
CA LEU A 244 3.55 -17.78 -59.90
C LEU A 244 2.48 -16.69 -59.82
N THR A 245 1.74 -16.49 -60.91
CA THR A 245 0.56 -15.60 -60.92
C THR A 245 -0.51 -16.11 -59.97
N TYR A 246 -1.49 -15.27 -59.66
CA TYR A 246 -2.60 -15.66 -58.79
C TYR A 246 -3.33 -16.91 -59.31
N GLU A 247 -3.50 -17.02 -60.63
CA GLU A 247 -4.13 -18.15 -61.31
C GLU A 247 -3.29 -19.43 -61.26
N GLU A 248 -1.95 -19.28 -61.28
CA GLU A 248 -1.00 -20.41 -61.25
C GLU A 248 -0.85 -21.00 -59.83
N ARG A 249 -1.22 -20.27 -58.77
CA ARG A 249 -1.03 -20.69 -57.37
C ARG A 249 -2.03 -21.77 -56.93
N PRO A 250 -1.58 -22.74 -56.11
CA PRO A 250 -2.50 -23.68 -55.46
C PRO A 250 -3.49 -22.94 -54.55
N LYS A 251 -4.80 -23.16 -54.73
CA LYS A 251 -5.84 -22.57 -53.87
C LYS A 251 -5.77 -23.17 -52.46
N LYS A 252 -5.66 -22.32 -51.42
CA LYS A 252 -5.72 -22.75 -50.02
C LYS A 252 -7.14 -23.18 -49.64
N ALA A 253 -7.28 -24.30 -48.94
CA ALA A 253 -8.53 -24.65 -48.26
C ALA A 253 -8.77 -23.68 -47.10
N ASN A 254 -10.00 -23.14 -46.99
CA ASN A 254 -10.40 -22.30 -45.86
C ASN A 254 -10.63 -23.17 -44.62
N THR A 255 -9.60 -23.37 -43.79
CA THR A 255 -9.79 -23.94 -42.44
C THR A 255 -10.13 -22.81 -41.47
N ASN A 256 -11.37 -22.78 -40.96
CA ASN A 256 -11.72 -21.91 -39.85
C ASN A 256 -11.09 -22.45 -38.54
N ILE A 257 -11.08 -21.64 -37.46
CA ILE A 257 -10.44 -22.01 -36.20
C ILE A 257 -11.05 -23.27 -35.57
N THR A 258 -12.35 -23.51 -35.81
CA THR A 258 -13.05 -24.71 -35.34
C THR A 258 -12.54 -25.96 -36.07
N ALA A 259 -12.45 -25.93 -37.39
CA ALA A 259 -11.90 -27.01 -38.21
C ALA A 259 -10.44 -27.28 -37.86
N PHE A 260 -9.64 -26.22 -37.66
CA PHE A 260 -8.28 -26.37 -37.16
C PHE A 260 -8.25 -27.07 -35.78
N ARG A 261 -9.10 -26.68 -34.83
CA ARG A 261 -9.20 -27.34 -33.51
C ARG A 261 -9.65 -28.80 -33.58
N CYS A 262 -10.58 -29.12 -34.48
CA CYS A 262 -11.15 -30.46 -34.59
C CYS A 262 -10.27 -31.42 -35.40
N GLU A 263 -9.56 -30.91 -36.41
CA GLU A 263 -8.91 -31.75 -37.42
C GLU A 263 -7.38 -31.67 -37.39
N GLN A 264 -6.81 -30.56 -36.89
CA GLN A 264 -5.37 -30.29 -36.96
C GLN A 264 -4.72 -30.15 -35.57
N TRP A 265 -5.48 -29.77 -34.53
CA TRP A 265 -4.95 -29.62 -33.18
C TRP A 265 -4.58 -30.98 -32.58
N PRO A 266 -3.41 -31.11 -31.93
CA PRO A 266 -3.01 -32.37 -31.33
C PRO A 266 -4.03 -32.88 -30.30
N ALA A 267 -4.33 -34.17 -30.35
CA ALA A 267 -5.18 -34.83 -29.36
C ALA A 267 -4.54 -34.71 -27.97
N GLY A 268 -5.26 -34.15 -26.99
CA GLY A 268 -4.74 -33.85 -25.65
C GLY A 268 -4.06 -32.48 -25.51
N GLY A 269 -4.00 -31.69 -26.59
CA GLY A 269 -3.37 -30.36 -26.59
C GLY A 269 -1.90 -30.37 -27.00
N ILE A 270 -1.34 -29.19 -27.27
CA ILE A 270 0.08 -29.03 -27.66
C ILE A 270 1.06 -29.34 -26.50
N PHE A 271 0.53 -29.51 -25.29
CA PHE A 271 1.23 -29.81 -24.05
C PHE A 271 0.75 -31.12 -23.42
N ALA A 272 0.15 -32.02 -24.21
CA ALA A 272 -0.45 -33.28 -23.74
C ALA A 272 0.54 -34.17 -22.95
N ASP A 273 1.85 -33.99 -23.19
CA ASP A 273 2.94 -34.68 -22.51
C ASP A 273 3.22 -34.13 -21.10
N VAL A 274 2.81 -32.90 -20.80
CA VAL A 274 3.07 -32.21 -19.52
C VAL A 274 1.81 -31.86 -18.73
N CYS A 275 0.66 -31.68 -19.39
CA CYS A 275 -0.61 -31.42 -18.73
C CYS A 275 -1.79 -32.06 -19.48
N ASN A 276 -2.86 -32.35 -18.73
CA ASN A 276 -4.09 -32.88 -19.30
C ASN A 276 -5.02 -31.71 -19.65
N ASP A 277 -5.13 -31.40 -20.95
CA ASP A 277 -6.05 -30.37 -21.45
C ASP A 277 -7.47 -30.94 -21.54
N ASP A 278 -8.44 -30.33 -20.85
CA ASP A 278 -9.85 -30.76 -20.89
C ASP A 278 -10.58 -30.29 -22.17
N GLY A 279 -9.88 -29.57 -23.04
CA GLY A 279 -10.38 -29.07 -24.32
C GLY A 279 -11.37 -27.92 -24.19
N LYS A 280 -11.67 -27.45 -22.97
CA LYS A 280 -12.63 -26.37 -22.75
C LYS A 280 -12.06 -25.03 -23.21
N VAL A 281 -12.93 -24.25 -23.83
CA VAL A 281 -12.61 -22.87 -24.21
C VAL A 281 -12.93 -21.97 -23.02
N VAL A 282 -11.88 -21.50 -22.36
CA VAL A 282 -12.00 -20.47 -21.32
C VAL A 282 -12.05 -19.11 -22.00
N GLY A 283 -13.08 -18.31 -21.69
CA GLY A 283 -13.21 -16.95 -22.21
C GLY A 283 -12.16 -16.00 -21.63
N LEU A 284 -11.99 -14.83 -22.25
CA LEU A 284 -11.06 -13.79 -21.75
C LEU A 284 -11.48 -13.25 -20.37
N VAL A 285 -12.78 -13.18 -20.13
CA VAL A 285 -13.37 -12.78 -18.85
C VAL A 285 -13.92 -14.04 -18.20
N THR A 286 -13.35 -14.38 -17.05
CA THR A 286 -13.63 -15.65 -16.36
C THR A 286 -14.44 -15.44 -15.08
N THR A 287 -15.31 -16.39 -14.78
CA THR A 287 -16.08 -16.50 -13.53
C THR A 287 -15.75 -17.83 -12.84
N GLY A 288 -16.34 -18.06 -11.66
CA GLY A 288 -16.21 -19.31 -10.92
C GLY A 288 -14.75 -19.67 -10.62
N LEU A 289 -14.36 -20.90 -10.93
CA LEU A 289 -13.02 -21.44 -10.71
C LEU A 289 -11.90 -20.64 -11.39
N TYR A 290 -12.17 -20.08 -12.58
CA TYR A 290 -11.12 -19.48 -13.42
C TYR A 290 -10.90 -17.98 -13.18
N ARG A 291 -11.67 -17.35 -12.29
CA ARG A 291 -11.43 -15.94 -11.91
C ARG A 291 -10.12 -15.83 -11.14
N GLN A 292 -9.36 -14.76 -11.39
CA GLN A 292 -8.07 -14.53 -10.71
C GLN A 292 -8.24 -14.02 -9.27
N ARG A 293 -9.33 -13.30 -9.00
CA ARG A 293 -9.56 -12.65 -7.69
C ARG A 293 -11.00 -12.83 -7.22
N VAL A 294 -11.17 -12.94 -5.90
CA VAL A 294 -12.44 -13.12 -5.23
C VAL A 294 -12.69 -11.95 -4.28
N PRO A 295 -13.82 -11.23 -4.41
CA PRO A 295 -14.21 -10.23 -3.42
C PRO A 295 -14.82 -10.91 -2.18
N VAL A 296 -14.32 -10.57 -1.00
CA VAL A 296 -14.85 -11.03 0.30
C VAL A 296 -15.34 -9.83 1.10
N TRP A 297 -16.53 -9.97 1.70
CA TRP A 297 -17.15 -8.95 2.54
C TRP A 297 -16.63 -9.05 3.98
N ASP A 298 -15.46 -8.44 4.24
CA ASP A 298 -14.76 -8.43 5.52
C ASP A 298 -15.34 -7.39 6.49
N ASN A 299 -16.64 -7.45 6.76
CA ASN A 299 -17.29 -6.51 7.66
C ASN A 299 -16.77 -6.66 9.10
N ALA A 300 -16.44 -5.54 9.75
CA ALA A 300 -15.93 -5.49 11.13
C ALA A 300 -14.61 -6.26 11.38
N ARG A 301 -13.89 -6.65 10.32
CA ARG A 301 -12.56 -7.27 10.40
C ARG A 301 -11.52 -6.32 11.00
N TYR A 302 -11.59 -5.05 10.63
CA TYR A 302 -10.68 -4.01 11.10
C TYR A 302 -11.36 -3.12 12.12
N ALA A 303 -10.59 -2.61 13.09
CA ALA A 303 -11.04 -1.55 13.96
C ALA A 303 -11.09 -0.22 13.21
N ALA A 304 -12.14 0.56 13.46
CA ALA A 304 -12.16 1.96 13.03
C ALA A 304 -11.08 2.76 13.76
N PRO A 305 -10.57 3.88 13.22
CA PRO A 305 -9.61 4.71 13.94
C PRO A 305 -10.11 5.18 15.32
N CYS A 306 -11.42 5.44 15.44
CA CYS A 306 -12.04 5.83 16.70
C CYS A 306 -12.08 4.70 17.74
N GLU A 307 -12.25 3.45 17.30
CA GLU A 307 -12.22 2.26 18.15
C GLU A 307 -10.79 1.92 18.54
N PHE A 308 -9.88 1.88 17.57
CA PHE A 308 -8.48 1.52 17.74
C PHE A 308 -7.75 2.43 18.74
N ASN A 309 -8.01 3.74 18.69
CA ASN A 309 -7.40 4.71 19.60
C ASN A 309 -8.14 4.85 20.94
N CYS A 310 -9.33 4.26 21.07
CA CYS A 310 -10.02 4.21 22.34
C CYS A 310 -9.37 3.14 23.22
N THR A 311 -8.74 3.53 24.32
CA THR A 311 -8.09 2.56 25.22
C THR A 311 -9.09 1.64 25.95
N ALA A 312 -10.37 2.03 25.97
CA ALA A 312 -11.50 1.17 26.37
C ALA A 312 -12.04 0.29 25.23
N GLY A 313 -11.64 0.52 23.97
CA GLY A 313 -12.04 -0.28 22.80
C GLY A 313 -13.48 -0.07 22.32
N ILE A 314 -14.06 1.11 22.55
CA ILE A 314 -15.49 1.37 22.24
C ILE A 314 -15.69 1.51 20.72
N PRO A 315 -16.50 0.65 20.06
CA PRO A 315 -16.73 0.69 18.61
C PRO A 315 -17.76 1.78 18.26
N SER A 316 -17.34 3.04 18.33
CA SER A 316 -18.23 4.19 18.16
C SER A 316 -18.87 4.27 16.78
N GLN A 317 -18.21 3.74 15.75
CA GLN A 317 -18.78 3.59 14.40
C GLN A 317 -19.99 2.65 14.39
N GLN A 318 -19.99 1.59 15.20
CA GLN A 318 -21.14 0.68 15.31
C GLN A 318 -22.32 1.36 16.01
N ARG A 319 -22.05 2.19 17.03
CA ARG A 319 -23.09 3.04 17.65
C ARG A 319 -23.77 3.94 16.61
N PHE A 320 -22.97 4.59 15.75
CA PHE A 320 -23.52 5.38 14.66
C PHE A 320 -24.24 4.54 13.59
N ASN A 321 -23.89 3.27 13.40
CA ASN A 321 -24.64 2.37 12.51
C ASN A 321 -26.02 2.03 13.07
N LEU A 322 -26.09 1.69 14.35
CA LEU A 322 -27.36 1.46 15.05
C LEU A 322 -28.27 2.70 14.98
N LEU A 323 -27.72 3.91 15.18
CA LEU A 323 -28.48 5.15 15.00
C LEU A 323 -28.98 5.34 13.56
N ARG A 324 -28.17 4.97 12.57
CA ARG A 324 -28.57 5.03 11.15
C ARG A 324 -29.67 4.04 10.82
N GLU A 325 -29.70 2.89 11.48
CA GLU A 325 -30.75 1.87 11.38
C GLU A 325 -32.01 2.22 12.18
N GLY A 326 -32.01 3.32 12.96
CA GLY A 326 -33.12 3.69 13.84
C GLY A 326 -33.17 2.91 15.16
N LYS A 327 -32.16 2.07 15.45
CA LYS A 327 -31.99 1.30 16.70
C LYS A 327 -31.39 2.16 17.80
N ILE A 328 -32.12 3.20 18.20
CA ILE A 328 -31.62 4.27 19.09
C ILE A 328 -31.24 3.71 20.46
N GLU A 329 -32.09 2.87 21.05
CA GLU A 329 -31.85 2.30 22.38
C GLU A 329 -30.60 1.41 22.41
N GLU A 330 -30.44 0.54 21.42
CA GLU A 330 -29.25 -0.31 21.26
C GLU A 330 -27.98 0.53 21.11
N ALA A 331 -28.02 1.62 20.33
CA ALA A 331 -26.88 2.51 20.15
C ALA A 331 -26.42 3.17 21.46
N TYR A 332 -27.38 3.50 22.33
CA TYR A 332 -27.11 4.09 23.63
C TYR A 332 -26.69 3.06 24.68
N LYS A 333 -27.17 1.82 24.59
CA LYS A 333 -26.73 0.70 25.45
C LYS A 333 -25.33 0.20 25.09
N LEU A 334 -24.93 0.20 23.81
CA LEU A 334 -23.65 -0.38 23.37
C LEU A 334 -22.43 0.19 24.09
N VAL A 335 -22.38 1.50 24.37
CA VAL A 335 -21.23 2.07 25.12
C VAL A 335 -21.13 1.53 26.56
N LEU A 336 -22.27 1.14 27.16
CA LEU A 336 -22.34 0.59 28.50
C LEU A 336 -21.79 -0.84 28.59
N GLU A 337 -21.64 -1.53 27.45
CA GLU A 337 -20.93 -2.80 27.37
C GLU A 337 -19.42 -2.66 27.59
N TYR A 338 -18.91 -1.44 27.54
CA TYR A 338 -17.49 -1.12 27.68
C TYR A 338 -17.21 -0.30 28.93
N THR A 339 -18.08 0.65 29.28
CA THR A 339 -17.90 1.54 30.42
C THR A 339 -19.22 1.93 31.08
N PRO A 340 -19.33 1.95 32.41
CA PRO A 340 -20.49 2.53 33.08
C PRO A 340 -20.51 4.07 33.02
N PHE A 341 -19.42 4.71 32.60
CA PHE A 341 -19.19 6.16 32.65
C PHE A 341 -19.30 6.86 31.29
N SER A 342 -20.40 6.63 30.57
CA SER A 342 -20.63 7.19 29.24
C SER A 342 -20.73 8.72 29.23
N GLY A 343 -21.30 9.33 30.26
CA GLY A 343 -21.42 10.77 30.43
C GLY A 343 -20.22 11.36 31.16
N SER A 344 -19.92 10.88 32.39
CA SER A 344 -18.90 11.51 33.23
C SER A 344 -17.51 11.40 32.64
N VAL A 345 -17.19 10.31 31.95
CA VAL A 345 -15.90 10.14 31.28
C VAL A 345 -15.99 10.48 29.80
N CYS A 346 -16.74 9.72 29.00
CA CYS A 346 -16.73 9.92 27.54
C CYS A 346 -17.34 11.27 27.13
N GLY A 347 -18.41 11.72 27.80
CA GLY A 347 -19.12 12.97 27.50
C GLY A 347 -18.49 14.25 28.04
N ALA A 348 -17.66 14.15 29.08
CA ALA A 348 -17.18 15.31 29.82
C ALA A 348 -15.64 15.44 29.85
N VAL A 349 -14.92 14.51 30.49
CA VAL A 349 -13.50 14.72 30.85
C VAL A 349 -12.51 13.97 29.95
N CYS A 350 -12.97 13.03 29.12
CA CYS A 350 -12.12 12.32 28.18
C CYS A 350 -11.51 13.30 27.15
N PRO A 351 -10.21 13.19 26.83
CA PRO A 351 -9.61 13.96 25.73
C PRO A 351 -10.12 13.55 24.35
N ASN A 352 -10.91 12.48 24.25
CA ASN A 352 -11.49 11.99 23.01
C ASN A 352 -10.47 11.65 21.91
N LEU A 353 -9.47 10.82 22.23
CA LEU A 353 -8.50 10.27 21.25
C LEU A 353 -9.16 9.57 20.05
N CYS A 354 -10.39 9.07 20.26
CA CYS A 354 -11.23 8.52 19.21
C CYS A 354 -11.61 9.55 18.14
N MET A 355 -11.66 10.83 18.50
CA MET A 355 -11.97 11.96 17.62
C MET A 355 -10.71 12.54 16.96
N ASP A 356 -9.54 12.48 17.60
CA ASP A 356 -8.28 13.03 17.07
C ASP A 356 -7.90 12.42 15.71
N GLU A 357 -8.01 11.11 15.57
CA GLU A 357 -7.70 10.38 14.33
C GLU A 357 -8.96 9.96 13.55
N CYS A 358 -10.11 10.57 13.85
CA CYS A 358 -11.33 10.26 13.13
C CYS A 358 -11.15 10.57 11.64
N THR A 359 -11.44 9.60 10.76
CA THR A 359 -11.35 9.81 9.30
C THR A 359 -12.18 11.02 8.84
N ARG A 360 -13.28 11.33 9.52
CA ARG A 360 -14.12 12.50 9.21
C ARG A 360 -13.37 13.83 9.44
N GLY A 361 -12.47 13.90 10.42
CA GLY A 361 -11.66 15.09 10.68
C GLY A 361 -10.72 15.46 9.52
N LYS A 362 -10.45 14.54 8.59
CA LYS A 362 -9.70 14.82 7.35
C LYS A 362 -10.56 15.48 6.25
N ILE A 363 -11.87 15.45 6.40
CA ILE A 363 -12.83 16.08 5.48
C ILE A 363 -13.21 17.46 6.03
N ASP A 364 -13.60 17.51 7.31
CA ASP A 364 -13.99 18.72 8.04
C ASP A 364 -13.72 18.60 9.56
N LEU A 365 -14.73 18.30 10.36
CA LEU A 365 -14.71 18.17 11.81
C LEU A 365 -15.07 16.73 12.19
N SER A 366 -14.33 16.14 13.12
CA SER A 366 -14.60 14.80 13.64
C SER A 366 -16.06 14.63 14.07
N VAL A 367 -16.58 13.40 13.98
CA VAL A 367 -17.91 13.11 14.50
C VAL A 367 -17.93 13.24 16.02
N GLN A 368 -19.06 13.70 16.57
CA GLN A 368 -19.24 14.08 17.97
C GLN A 368 -19.38 12.87 18.91
N ILE A 369 -18.36 12.01 18.95
CA ILE A 369 -18.34 10.77 19.75
C ILE A 369 -18.43 11.07 21.24
N GLY A 370 -17.67 12.06 21.73
CA GLY A 370 -17.70 12.45 23.14
C GLY A 370 -19.10 12.86 23.57
N GLN A 371 -19.68 13.86 22.89
CA GLN A 371 -21.03 14.35 23.20
C GLN A 371 -22.12 13.28 23.06
N LEU A 372 -21.94 12.30 22.16
CA LEU A 372 -22.85 11.16 22.05
C LEU A 372 -22.89 10.31 23.34
N GLY A 373 -21.83 10.32 24.17
CA GLY A 373 -21.81 9.67 25.47
C GLY A 373 -22.89 10.17 26.45
N ASN A 374 -23.28 11.45 26.35
CA ASN A 374 -24.30 12.04 27.23
C ASN A 374 -25.70 11.46 26.98
N TYR A 375 -25.96 10.93 25.78
CA TYR A 375 -27.25 10.30 25.45
C TYR A 375 -27.42 8.92 26.08
N SER A 376 -26.32 8.32 26.56
CA SER A 376 -26.32 7.01 27.22
C SER A 376 -26.48 7.11 28.75
N VAL A 377 -26.54 8.32 29.32
CA VAL A 377 -26.63 8.52 30.78
C VAL A 377 -27.92 7.96 31.37
N ASP A 378 -29.02 7.97 30.61
CA ASP A 378 -30.31 7.45 31.07
C ASP A 378 -30.61 6.03 30.52
N ALA A 379 -29.67 5.44 29.77
CA ALA A 379 -29.82 4.06 29.31
C ALA A 379 -29.70 3.08 30.48
N VAL A 380 -30.59 2.08 30.49
CA VAL A 380 -30.70 1.04 31.51
C VAL A 380 -30.29 -0.29 30.91
N LEU A 381 -29.52 -1.08 31.66
CA LEU A 381 -29.21 -2.47 31.31
C LEU A 381 -29.84 -3.39 32.35
N GLU A 382 -30.30 -4.55 31.88
CA GLU A 382 -30.89 -5.57 32.72
C GLU A 382 -29.81 -6.24 33.59
N ARG A 383 -30.21 -6.66 34.80
CA ARG A 383 -29.37 -7.47 35.67
C ARG A 383 -29.14 -8.85 35.07
N PRO A 384 -28.01 -9.51 35.35
CA PRO A 384 -27.83 -10.90 34.96
C PRO A 384 -28.92 -11.78 35.59
N ALA A 385 -29.56 -12.61 34.77
CA ALA A 385 -30.57 -13.55 35.25
C ALA A 385 -29.95 -14.72 36.04
N VAL A 386 -28.70 -15.06 35.74
CA VAL A 386 -27.97 -16.18 36.35
C VAL A 386 -26.79 -15.63 37.15
N LEU A 387 -26.73 -15.99 38.43
CA LEU A 387 -25.59 -15.68 39.30
C LEU A 387 -24.60 -16.84 39.28
N THR A 388 -23.31 -16.53 39.33
CA THR A 388 -22.22 -17.53 39.29
C THR A 388 -21.97 -18.17 40.65
N GLY A 389 -22.47 -17.57 41.73
CA GLY A 389 -22.17 -17.94 43.12
C GLY A 389 -20.76 -17.53 43.58
N LYS A 390 -19.98 -16.84 42.74
CA LYS A 390 -18.63 -16.36 43.07
C LYS A 390 -18.65 -14.94 43.61
N THR A 391 -17.71 -14.66 44.52
CA THR A 391 -17.60 -13.36 45.21
C THR A 391 -16.29 -12.64 44.86
N VAL A 392 -16.36 -11.33 44.60
CA VAL A 392 -15.18 -10.50 44.30
C VAL A 392 -15.14 -9.25 45.18
N GLY A 393 -14.00 -9.04 45.84
CA GLY A 393 -13.69 -7.82 46.57
C GLY A 393 -12.94 -6.83 45.69
N VAL A 394 -13.36 -5.57 45.64
CA VAL A 394 -12.68 -4.51 44.87
C VAL A 394 -12.21 -3.42 45.81
N VAL A 395 -10.90 -3.19 45.88
CA VAL A 395 -10.29 -2.16 46.74
C VAL A 395 -10.09 -0.89 45.92
N GLY A 396 -10.90 0.14 46.17
CA GLY A 396 -10.91 1.43 45.49
C GLY A 396 -12.18 1.67 44.67
N GLY A 397 -12.93 2.71 45.04
CA GLY A 397 -14.18 3.14 44.41
C GLY A 397 -14.01 4.17 43.30
N GLY A 398 -12.86 4.16 42.60
CA GLY A 398 -12.59 5.04 41.45
C GLY A 398 -13.02 4.44 40.12
N ALA A 399 -12.72 5.15 39.02
CA ALA A 399 -13.10 4.73 37.67
C ALA A 399 -12.70 3.29 37.32
N ALA A 400 -11.49 2.84 37.72
CA ALA A 400 -11.04 1.47 37.51
C ALA A 400 -11.88 0.46 38.31
N GLY A 401 -11.92 0.61 39.64
CA GLY A 401 -12.61 -0.36 40.50
C GLY A 401 -14.10 -0.46 40.20
N LEU A 402 -14.76 0.68 39.97
CA LEU A 402 -16.18 0.71 39.60
C LEU A 402 -16.45 0.12 38.20
N THR A 403 -15.53 0.27 37.24
CA THR A 403 -15.64 -0.39 35.93
C THR A 403 -15.43 -1.89 36.05
N ALA A 404 -14.48 -2.35 36.87
CA ALA A 404 -14.29 -3.77 37.13
C ALA A 404 -15.53 -4.38 37.79
N ALA A 405 -16.05 -3.71 38.82
CA ALA A 405 -17.26 -4.13 39.52
C ALA A 405 -18.48 -4.18 38.60
N TRP A 406 -18.64 -3.16 37.74
CA TRP A 406 -19.69 -3.13 36.72
C TRP A 406 -19.68 -4.34 35.80
N HIS A 407 -18.52 -4.71 35.25
CA HIS A 407 -18.42 -5.85 34.34
C HIS A 407 -18.58 -7.18 35.07
N LEU A 408 -17.97 -7.35 36.25
CA LEU A 408 -18.08 -8.56 37.05
C LEU A 408 -19.51 -8.80 37.52
N ALA A 409 -20.22 -7.76 37.95
CA ALA A 409 -21.63 -7.85 38.30
C ALA A 409 -22.47 -8.26 37.08
N ARG A 410 -22.22 -7.69 35.89
CA ARG A 410 -22.91 -8.09 34.64
C ARG A 410 -22.64 -9.53 34.22
N LEU A 411 -21.51 -10.11 34.62
CA LEU A 411 -21.19 -11.53 34.41
C LEU A 411 -21.83 -12.45 35.47
N GLY A 412 -22.54 -11.90 36.45
CA GLY A 412 -23.27 -12.67 37.46
C GLY A 412 -22.52 -12.88 38.78
N HIS A 413 -21.36 -12.26 38.97
CA HIS A 413 -20.59 -12.33 40.22
C HIS A 413 -21.15 -11.38 41.28
N SER A 414 -21.04 -11.76 42.55
CA SER A 414 -21.35 -10.87 43.67
C SER A 414 -20.14 -9.99 43.98
N VAL A 415 -20.30 -8.67 43.90
CA VAL A 415 -19.17 -7.74 44.01
C VAL A 415 -19.35 -6.72 45.13
N THR A 416 -18.33 -6.57 45.98
CA THR A 416 -18.26 -5.52 47.01
C THR A 416 -17.10 -4.58 46.73
N VAL A 417 -17.38 -3.28 46.67
CA VAL A 417 -16.38 -2.23 46.47
C VAL A 417 -16.09 -1.52 47.80
N PHE A 418 -14.83 -1.52 48.22
CA PHE A 418 -14.33 -0.85 49.42
C PHE A 418 -13.67 0.47 49.03
N GLU A 419 -14.14 1.58 49.60
CA GLU A 419 -13.62 2.93 49.32
C GLU A 419 -13.24 3.62 50.63
N ALA A 420 -12.05 4.21 50.67
CA ALA A 420 -11.51 4.88 51.85
C ALA A 420 -12.19 6.23 52.10
N ASP A 421 -12.52 6.96 51.04
CA ASP A 421 -13.26 8.22 51.14
C ASP A 421 -14.77 7.96 51.45
N GLN A 422 -15.48 8.98 51.92
CA GLN A 422 -16.90 8.88 52.30
C GLN A 422 -17.85 8.70 51.11
N LYS A 423 -17.36 8.88 49.88
CA LYS A 423 -18.15 8.79 48.65
C LYS A 423 -17.41 7.98 47.60
N MET A 424 -18.16 7.16 46.88
CA MET A 424 -17.70 6.53 45.65
C MET A 424 -17.43 7.55 44.56
N GLY A 425 -16.57 7.18 43.61
CA GLY A 425 -16.31 7.93 42.40
C GLY A 425 -14.85 8.16 42.10
N GLY A 426 -13.93 8.07 43.09
CA GLY A 426 -12.47 8.27 43.04
C GLY A 426 -11.94 9.32 42.04
N LYS A 427 -11.23 10.38 42.40
CA LYS A 427 -10.77 11.47 41.48
C LYS A 427 -11.85 12.24 40.69
N MET A 428 -12.54 11.75 39.66
CA MET A 428 -13.96 11.42 39.81
C MET A 428 -14.77 12.45 40.60
N GLU A 429 -15.11 12.03 41.82
CA GLU A 429 -15.85 12.79 42.82
C GLU A 429 -14.95 13.72 43.64
N GLN A 430 -13.70 13.31 43.88
CA GLN A 430 -12.87 13.91 44.92
C GLN A 430 -12.01 15.06 44.40
N VAL A 431 -11.63 15.11 43.11
CA VAL A 431 -10.53 15.98 42.63
C VAL A 431 -10.92 16.81 41.40
N ILE A 432 -11.66 16.24 40.45
CA ILE A 432 -11.98 16.93 39.19
C ILE A 432 -12.91 18.12 39.47
N PRO A 433 -12.65 19.31 38.91
CA PRO A 433 -13.51 20.48 39.10
C PRO A 433 -14.95 20.24 38.66
N ARG A 434 -15.90 20.73 39.44
CA ARG A 434 -17.34 20.61 39.16
C ARG A 434 -17.77 21.29 37.85
N SER A 435 -16.99 22.25 37.35
CA SER A 435 -17.19 22.91 36.04
C SER A 435 -16.87 22.00 34.85
N ARG A 436 -16.01 20.99 35.04
CA ARG A 436 -15.62 20.02 34.00
C ARG A 436 -16.47 18.75 34.05
N LEU A 437 -16.86 18.31 35.25
CA LEU A 437 -17.62 17.08 35.46
C LEU A 437 -18.93 17.35 36.24
N PRO A 438 -20.09 17.34 35.55
CA PRO A 438 -21.39 17.52 36.18
C PRO A 438 -21.70 16.42 37.20
N GLN A 439 -22.02 16.80 38.43
CA GLN A 439 -22.23 15.86 39.53
C GLN A 439 -23.47 14.99 39.40
N GLN A 440 -24.52 15.54 38.81
CA GLN A 440 -25.74 14.79 38.56
C GLN A 440 -25.48 13.61 37.61
N THR A 441 -24.59 13.78 36.62
CA THR A 441 -24.21 12.72 35.69
C THR A 441 -23.48 11.58 36.42
N LEU A 442 -22.49 11.92 37.24
CA LEU A 442 -21.75 10.92 38.02
C LEU A 442 -22.67 10.18 38.99
N ALA A 443 -23.54 10.90 39.70
CA ALA A 443 -24.49 10.29 40.63
C ALA A 443 -25.41 9.27 39.95
N LYS A 444 -25.92 9.57 38.74
CA LYS A 444 -26.73 8.62 37.96
C LYS A 444 -25.93 7.38 37.56
N GLU A 445 -24.67 7.54 37.14
CA GLU A 445 -23.82 6.43 36.74
C GLU A 445 -23.39 5.54 37.92
N LEU A 446 -23.12 6.15 39.08
CA LEU A 446 -22.89 5.41 40.34
C LEU A 446 -24.13 4.63 40.75
N LYS A 447 -25.31 5.25 40.68
CA LYS A 447 -26.57 4.59 40.94
C LYS A 447 -26.81 3.42 39.99
N ARG A 448 -26.48 3.55 38.70
CA ARG A 448 -26.55 2.43 37.74
C ARG A 448 -25.69 1.25 38.17
N ILE A 449 -24.48 1.49 38.68
CA ILE A 449 -23.58 0.43 39.11
C ILE A 449 -24.16 -0.29 40.35
N GLU A 450 -24.69 0.45 41.31
CA GLU A 450 -25.41 -0.11 42.47
C GLU A 450 -26.66 -0.88 42.03
N ASP A 451 -27.44 -0.31 41.11
CA ASP A 451 -28.63 -0.93 40.52
C ASP A 451 -28.29 -2.19 39.70
N MET A 452 -27.03 -2.43 39.33
CA MET A 452 -26.58 -3.69 38.73
C MET A 452 -26.32 -4.80 39.76
N GLY A 453 -26.34 -4.47 41.06
CA GLY A 453 -26.12 -5.41 42.17
C GLY A 453 -24.76 -5.27 42.87
N VAL A 454 -23.99 -4.22 42.58
CA VAL A 454 -22.72 -3.95 43.27
C VAL A 454 -22.97 -3.36 44.66
N THR A 455 -22.32 -3.92 45.68
CA THR A 455 -22.40 -3.40 47.06
C THR A 455 -21.29 -2.38 47.31
N PHE A 456 -21.67 -1.18 47.79
CA PHE A 456 -20.72 -0.12 48.13
C PHE A 456 -20.43 -0.05 49.63
N ARG A 457 -19.15 -0.07 50.02
CA ARG A 457 -18.67 0.15 51.39
C ARG A 457 -17.69 1.34 51.41
N SER A 458 -18.24 2.54 51.58
CA SER A 458 -17.47 3.79 51.71
C SER A 458 -16.99 4.04 53.14
N GLY A 459 -15.98 4.90 53.31
CA GLY A 459 -15.35 5.18 54.60
C GLY A 459 -14.51 4.02 55.15
N VAL A 460 -14.17 3.04 54.32
CA VAL A 460 -13.42 1.84 54.71
C VAL A 460 -12.01 1.91 54.12
N LYS A 461 -11.06 2.40 54.93
CA LYS A 461 -9.64 2.34 54.56
C LYS A 461 -9.13 0.91 54.76
N VAL A 462 -8.70 0.28 53.67
CA VAL A 462 -8.12 -1.07 53.70
C VAL A 462 -6.67 -0.98 54.15
N ASP A 463 -6.39 -1.49 55.35
CA ASP A 463 -5.05 -1.73 55.87
C ASP A 463 -4.63 -3.20 55.67
N ARG A 464 -3.48 -3.60 56.23
CA ARG A 464 -2.96 -4.96 56.07
C ARG A 464 -3.89 -6.04 56.62
N ASP A 465 -4.46 -5.80 57.79
CA ASP A 465 -5.30 -6.79 58.48
C ASP A 465 -6.63 -6.94 57.76
N LEU A 466 -7.26 -5.82 57.37
CA LEU A 466 -8.48 -5.85 56.59
C LEU A 466 -8.25 -6.42 55.19
N PHE A 467 -7.11 -6.16 54.55
CA PHE A 467 -6.79 -6.77 53.26
C PHE A 467 -6.68 -8.29 53.36
N ALA A 468 -6.04 -8.80 54.42
CA ALA A 468 -5.96 -10.25 54.66
C ALA A 468 -7.36 -10.87 54.84
N GLN A 469 -8.24 -10.21 55.60
CA GLN A 469 -9.63 -10.63 55.76
C GLN A 469 -10.39 -10.64 54.42
N ILE A 470 -10.28 -9.58 53.62
CA ILE A 470 -10.93 -9.50 52.29
C ILE A 470 -10.41 -10.62 51.38
N ARG A 471 -9.11 -10.90 51.39
CA ARG A 471 -8.54 -11.98 50.58
C ARG A 471 -9.07 -13.36 50.98
N ASP A 472 -9.34 -13.58 52.25
CA ASP A 472 -9.83 -14.87 52.76
C ASP A 472 -11.37 -15.00 52.61
N GLU A 473 -12.12 -13.89 52.56
CA GLU A 473 -13.59 -13.87 52.42
C GLU A 473 -14.07 -13.97 50.96
N TYR A 474 -13.30 -13.45 50.00
CA TYR A 474 -13.69 -13.35 48.58
C TYR A 474 -12.89 -14.32 47.69
N ASP A 475 -13.53 -14.90 46.67
CA ASP A 475 -12.86 -15.81 45.74
C ASP A 475 -11.75 -15.12 44.91
N ALA A 476 -11.88 -13.81 44.69
CA ALA A 476 -10.86 -12.98 44.05
C ALA A 476 -10.90 -11.53 44.57
N VAL A 477 -9.76 -10.83 44.45
CA VAL A 477 -9.62 -9.43 44.84
C VAL A 477 -9.03 -8.58 43.71
N VAL A 478 -9.65 -7.43 43.41
CA VAL A 478 -9.13 -6.44 42.46
C VAL A 478 -8.63 -5.21 43.19
N ILE A 479 -7.34 -4.88 43.01
CA ILE A 479 -6.70 -3.71 43.58
C ILE A 479 -6.78 -2.54 42.59
N ALA A 480 -7.59 -1.54 42.92
CA ALA A 480 -7.85 -0.35 42.13
C ALA A 480 -7.84 0.94 42.98
N SER A 481 -7.00 0.97 44.04
CA SER A 481 -6.88 2.09 45.00
C SER A 481 -6.36 3.39 44.38
N GLY A 482 -5.87 3.31 43.14
CA GLY A 482 -5.37 4.42 42.35
C GLY A 482 -4.11 5.08 42.92
N ALA A 483 -3.54 6.01 42.15
CA ALA A 483 -2.47 6.87 42.62
C ALA A 483 -3.08 8.10 43.31
N HIS A 484 -2.85 8.24 44.61
CA HIS A 484 -3.45 9.31 45.42
C HIS A 484 -2.48 9.93 46.44
N THR A 485 -1.22 9.48 46.46
CA THR A 485 -0.16 10.11 47.25
C THR A 485 0.61 11.10 46.39
N GLY A 486 0.45 12.40 46.65
CA GLY A 486 1.15 13.45 45.90
C GLY A 486 2.67 13.39 46.07
N ARG A 487 3.41 13.44 44.97
CA ARG A 487 4.89 13.46 44.97
C ARG A 487 5.40 14.84 45.35
N VAL A 488 6.42 14.88 46.20
CA VAL A 488 7.10 16.10 46.64
C VAL A 488 8.59 15.95 46.38
N ILE A 489 9.21 16.96 45.77
CA ILE A 489 10.67 17.01 45.61
C ILE A 489 11.26 17.62 46.89
N PRO A 490 12.34 17.03 47.46
CA PRO A 490 12.93 17.49 48.72
C PRO A 490 13.79 18.75 48.52
N TRP A 491 13.20 19.82 47.97
CA TRP A 491 13.83 21.14 47.96
C TRP A 491 13.93 21.70 49.39
N ALA A 492 14.88 22.61 49.60
CA ALA A 492 14.84 23.42 50.82
C ALA A 492 13.50 24.17 50.88
N GLY A 493 12.80 24.09 52.02
CA GLY A 493 11.49 24.69 52.21
C GLY A 493 10.29 23.88 51.69
N HIS A 494 10.47 22.63 51.24
CA HIS A 494 9.40 21.80 50.68
C HIS A 494 8.21 21.55 51.63
N GLU A 495 8.39 21.71 52.95
CA GLU A 495 7.34 21.63 53.96
C GLU A 495 6.24 22.70 53.79
N ARG A 496 6.54 23.76 53.02
CA ARG A 496 5.59 24.84 52.68
C ARG A 496 4.69 24.49 51.49
N LEU A 497 4.99 23.40 50.78
CA LEU A 497 4.24 23.00 49.60
C LEU A 497 2.91 22.37 49.99
N ILE A 498 1.83 22.84 49.35
CA ILE A 498 0.54 22.16 49.38
C ILE A 498 0.52 21.13 48.25
N LYS A 499 0.17 19.88 48.54
CA LYS A 499 -0.04 18.86 47.50
C LYS A 499 -1.34 19.16 46.76
N GLY A 500 -1.27 19.24 45.44
CA GLY A 500 -2.43 19.63 44.63
C GLY A 500 -3.64 18.70 44.75
N ILE A 501 -3.41 17.39 44.91
CA ILE A 501 -4.50 16.44 45.14
C ILE A 501 -5.25 16.73 46.44
N ASP A 502 -4.54 17.02 47.54
CA ASP A 502 -5.14 17.32 48.83
C ASP A 502 -5.91 18.64 48.79
N PHE A 503 -5.36 19.64 48.11
CA PHE A 503 -6.02 20.92 47.86
C PHE A 503 -7.34 20.73 47.10
N LEU A 504 -7.32 20.01 45.97
CA LEU A 504 -8.53 19.77 45.16
C LEU A 504 -9.57 18.93 45.91
N LYS A 505 -9.13 17.95 46.72
CA LYS A 505 -10.01 17.21 47.63
C LYS A 505 -10.72 18.13 48.62
N ALA A 506 -9.99 19.04 49.26
CA ALA A 506 -10.57 20.01 50.19
C ALA A 506 -11.57 20.95 49.50
N VAL A 507 -11.24 21.45 48.30
CA VAL A 507 -12.15 22.27 47.49
C VAL A 507 -13.46 21.51 47.20
N ASN A 508 -13.37 20.27 46.72
CA ASN A 508 -14.55 19.49 46.33
C ASN A 508 -15.38 18.97 47.50
N ARG A 509 -14.81 18.86 48.71
CA ARG A 509 -15.54 18.63 49.97
C ARG A 509 -16.23 19.89 50.49
N GLY A 510 -15.96 21.06 49.91
CA GLY A 510 -16.53 22.34 50.34
C GLY A 510 -15.82 22.96 51.53
N GLU A 511 -14.60 22.51 51.86
CA GLU A 511 -13.82 22.98 53.02
C GLU A 511 -13.23 24.38 52.82
N LYS A 512 -13.29 24.91 51.58
CA LYS A 512 -12.77 26.23 51.18
C LYS A 512 -11.34 26.48 51.69
N PRO A 513 -10.35 25.66 51.28
CA PRO A 513 -8.97 25.80 51.74
C PRO A 513 -8.44 27.20 51.46
N ALA A 514 -7.82 27.81 52.47
CA ALA A 514 -7.26 29.16 52.34
C ALA A 514 -6.08 29.19 51.36
N VAL A 515 -6.09 30.16 50.46
CA VAL A 515 -4.98 30.49 49.56
C VAL A 515 -4.64 31.97 49.70
N GLY A 516 -3.37 32.32 49.53
CA GLY A 516 -2.96 33.73 49.47
C GLY A 516 -3.38 34.40 48.15
N LYS A 517 -3.10 35.70 48.02
CA LYS A 517 -3.49 36.48 46.84
C LYS A 517 -2.71 36.07 45.59
N ARG A 518 -1.43 35.70 45.75
CA ARG A 518 -0.57 35.19 44.68
C ARG A 518 -0.29 33.70 44.88
N VAL A 519 -0.74 32.87 43.97
CA VAL A 519 -0.55 31.42 44.02
C VAL A 519 0.43 30.98 42.94
N ILE A 520 1.39 30.14 43.31
CA ILE A 520 2.29 29.47 42.37
C ILE A 520 1.89 28.01 42.27
N VAL A 521 1.64 27.53 41.05
CA VAL A 521 1.36 26.12 40.77
C VAL A 521 2.58 25.51 40.08
N ILE A 522 3.21 24.53 40.71
CA ILE A 522 4.33 23.78 40.16
C ILE A 522 3.77 22.56 39.41
N GLY A 523 3.92 22.58 38.08
CA GLY A 523 3.38 21.59 37.15
C GLY A 523 2.27 22.19 36.26
N CYS A 524 2.46 22.14 34.94
CA CYS A 524 1.50 22.62 33.94
C CYS A 524 0.79 21.46 33.20
N GLY A 525 0.53 20.35 33.90
CA GLY A 525 -0.35 19.27 33.43
C GLY A 525 -1.83 19.56 33.69
N ASN A 526 -2.74 18.65 33.32
CA ASN A 526 -4.19 18.83 33.55
C ASN A 526 -4.51 19.08 35.03
N SER A 527 -3.91 18.31 35.94
CA SER A 527 -4.07 18.53 37.39
C SER A 527 -3.58 19.91 37.83
N GLY A 528 -2.52 20.44 37.20
CA GLY A 528 -2.02 21.79 37.46
C GLY A 528 -3.01 22.87 37.01
N MET A 529 -3.65 22.68 35.85
CA MET A 529 -4.71 23.57 35.38
C MET A 529 -5.94 23.52 36.31
N ASP A 530 -6.33 22.33 36.77
CA ASP A 530 -7.43 22.17 37.73
C ASP A 530 -7.11 22.86 39.07
N VAL A 531 -5.87 22.74 39.56
CA VAL A 531 -5.40 23.48 40.75
C VAL A 531 -5.46 24.99 40.53
N ALA A 532 -5.06 25.48 39.35
CA ALA A 532 -5.13 26.91 39.04
C ALA A 532 -6.57 27.43 39.06
N VAL A 533 -7.52 26.71 38.45
CA VAL A 533 -8.95 27.04 38.52
C VAL A 533 -9.43 27.02 39.97
N GLY A 534 -9.07 25.97 40.74
CA GLY A 534 -9.41 25.86 42.15
C GLY A 534 -8.85 27.03 42.98
N ALA A 535 -7.62 27.47 42.72
CA ALA A 535 -7.01 28.61 43.40
C ALA A 535 -7.79 29.91 43.16
N TYR A 536 -8.21 30.19 41.93
CA TYR A 536 -9.09 31.32 41.63
C TYR A 536 -10.43 31.22 42.37
N GLN A 537 -11.04 30.03 42.40
CA GLN A 537 -12.29 29.80 43.13
C GLN A 537 -12.14 30.06 44.64
N MET A 538 -10.94 29.84 45.20
CA MET A 538 -10.63 30.08 46.60
C MET A 538 -10.16 31.52 46.88
N GLY A 539 -10.18 32.41 45.89
CA GLY A 539 -9.93 33.86 46.07
C GLY A 539 -8.52 34.33 45.71
N ALA A 540 -7.73 33.54 44.96
CA ALA A 540 -6.47 34.02 44.40
C ALA A 540 -6.72 35.18 43.42
N GLU A 541 -5.91 36.23 43.51
CA GLU A 541 -5.93 37.39 42.59
C GLU A 541 -4.99 37.18 41.39
N ALA A 542 -3.90 36.43 41.58
CA ALA A 542 -2.94 36.08 40.54
C ALA A 542 -2.43 34.64 40.69
N VAL A 543 -2.46 33.88 39.61
CA VAL A 543 -1.94 32.50 39.57
C VAL A 543 -0.81 32.40 38.55
N THR A 544 0.35 31.92 38.99
CA THR A 544 1.50 31.62 38.11
C THR A 544 1.73 30.12 38.08
N CYS A 545 1.50 29.49 36.93
CA CYS A 545 1.83 28.09 36.70
C CYS A 545 3.24 27.98 36.13
N ILE A 546 4.09 27.14 36.72
CA ILE A 546 5.48 26.94 36.30
C ILE A 546 5.74 25.47 35.94
N ASP A 547 6.53 25.21 34.92
CA ASP A 547 6.91 23.85 34.52
C ASP A 547 8.34 23.83 33.95
N VAL A 548 9.02 22.69 34.08
CA VAL A 548 10.36 22.44 33.51
C VAL A 548 10.29 22.21 32.00
N GLN A 549 9.13 21.82 31.49
CA GLN A 549 8.88 21.55 30.07
C GLN A 549 7.68 22.34 29.55
N GLN A 550 7.43 22.25 28.24
CA GLN A 550 6.21 22.81 27.65
C GLN A 550 4.97 22.23 28.34
N PRO A 551 3.95 23.06 28.67
CA PRO A 551 2.72 22.62 29.31
C PRO A 551 2.10 21.39 28.65
N ALA A 552 1.89 20.33 29.45
CA ALA A 552 1.37 19.05 29.00
C ALA A 552 -0.17 18.93 29.11
N ALA A 553 -0.83 19.94 29.66
CA ALA A 553 -2.29 20.02 29.75
C ALA A 553 -2.94 20.12 28.37
N TYR A 554 -4.22 19.72 28.27
CA TYR A 554 -4.96 19.85 27.03
C TYR A 554 -5.17 21.32 26.64
N ALA A 555 -5.16 21.61 25.34
CA ALA A 555 -5.23 22.98 24.82
C ALA A 555 -6.44 23.77 25.36
N ARG A 556 -7.60 23.11 25.51
CA ARG A 556 -8.81 23.70 26.08
C ARG A 556 -8.63 24.12 27.54
N GLU A 557 -7.93 23.31 28.34
CA GLU A 557 -7.70 23.59 29.76
C GLU A 557 -6.69 24.73 29.94
N ILE A 558 -5.65 24.78 29.09
CA ILE A 558 -4.71 25.90 29.03
C ILE A 558 -5.44 27.19 28.65
N ALA A 559 -6.32 27.16 27.65
CA ALA A 559 -7.09 28.32 27.23
C ALA A 559 -7.97 28.84 28.38
N HIS A 560 -8.70 27.95 29.05
CA HIS A 560 -9.56 28.31 30.18
C HIS A 560 -8.81 29.00 31.32
N VAL A 561 -7.65 28.45 31.71
CA VAL A 561 -6.83 29.03 32.80
C VAL A 561 -6.21 30.36 32.40
N LYS A 562 -5.86 30.57 31.12
CA LYS A 562 -5.41 31.87 30.60
C LYS A 562 -6.53 32.90 30.57
N GLU A 563 -7.77 32.52 30.25
CA GLU A 563 -8.94 33.40 30.30
C GLU A 563 -9.21 33.91 31.72
N LEU A 564 -8.91 33.10 32.74
CA LEU A 564 -8.95 33.50 34.15
C LEU A 564 -7.79 34.41 34.58
N GLY A 565 -6.82 34.69 33.70
CA GLY A 565 -5.69 35.59 33.95
C GLY A 565 -4.42 34.91 34.45
N ALA A 566 -4.31 33.58 34.37
CA ALA A 566 -3.12 32.89 34.83
C ALA A 566 -1.92 33.10 33.89
N THR A 567 -0.73 33.20 34.48
CA THR A 567 0.54 33.25 33.74
C THR A 567 1.16 31.86 33.71
N LEU A 568 1.57 31.37 32.53
CA LEU A 568 2.28 30.10 32.38
C LEU A 568 3.74 30.37 32.02
N LEU A 569 4.68 29.88 32.84
CA LEU A 569 6.13 30.06 32.65
C LEU A 569 6.82 28.71 32.48
N TRP A 570 7.60 28.58 31.41
CA TRP A 570 8.45 27.42 31.13
C TRP A 570 9.59 27.83 30.18
N PRO A 571 10.75 27.15 30.24
CA PRO A 571 11.15 26.19 31.27
C PRO A 571 11.56 26.91 32.57
N VAL A 572 11.09 26.40 33.72
CA VAL A 572 11.41 26.92 35.06
C VAL A 572 11.84 25.77 35.96
N PHE A 573 13.07 25.82 36.46
CA PHE A 573 13.62 24.84 37.41
C PHE A 573 13.65 25.44 38.82
N THR A 574 13.01 24.76 39.78
CA THR A 574 12.95 25.21 41.17
C THR A 574 14.22 24.81 41.93
N LYS A 575 14.77 25.74 42.73
CA LYS A 575 15.90 25.53 43.63
C LYS A 575 15.44 25.36 45.08
N GLU A 576 14.65 26.31 45.58
CA GLU A 576 14.12 26.30 46.95
C GLU A 576 12.78 27.03 47.04
N ILE A 577 12.01 26.70 48.09
CA ILE A 577 10.71 27.30 48.41
C ILE A 577 10.88 28.19 49.64
N THR A 578 10.52 29.46 49.53
CA THR A 578 10.65 30.43 50.62
C THR A 578 9.27 30.96 51.05
N ALA A 579 9.23 31.78 52.10
CA ALA A 579 8.00 32.47 52.49
C ALA A 579 7.54 33.53 51.47
N GLU A 580 8.43 33.99 50.59
CA GLU A 580 8.13 35.00 49.57
C GLU A 580 7.77 34.38 48.20
N GLY A 581 7.97 33.08 48.02
CA GLY A 581 7.62 32.33 46.81
C GLY A 581 8.65 31.27 46.43
N VAL A 582 8.91 31.15 45.12
CA VAL A 582 9.81 30.12 44.56
C VAL A 582 11.09 30.78 44.04
N ILE A 583 12.25 30.31 44.51
CA ILE A 583 13.55 30.70 43.95
C ILE A 583 13.95 29.68 42.89
N THR A 584 14.17 30.14 41.67
CA THR A 584 14.58 29.30 40.54
C THR A 584 16.08 28.98 40.60
N GLN A 585 16.51 27.99 39.82
CA GLN A 585 17.94 27.68 39.65
C GLN A 585 18.73 28.84 39.01
N SER A 586 18.07 29.71 38.24
CA SER A 586 18.68 30.93 37.68
C SER A 586 18.81 32.07 38.70
N GLY A 587 18.36 31.88 39.94
CA GLY A 587 18.41 32.90 41.00
C GLY A 587 17.26 33.91 40.96
N GLN A 588 16.26 33.71 40.10
CA GLN A 588 15.06 34.55 40.04
C GLN A 588 14.08 34.17 41.13
N LEU A 589 13.50 35.17 41.81
CA LEU A 589 12.37 34.97 42.73
C LEU A 589 11.04 35.15 41.97
N ILE A 590 10.22 34.10 41.94
CA ILE A 590 8.82 34.16 41.55
C ILE A 590 8.01 34.39 42.82
N LYS A 591 7.39 35.56 42.95
CA LYS A 591 6.66 35.96 44.16
C LYS A 591 5.33 35.21 44.29
N GLY A 592 5.09 34.60 45.44
CA GLY A 592 3.86 33.84 45.72
C GLY A 592 3.65 33.65 47.21
N ASP A 593 2.41 33.82 47.65
CA ASP A 593 2.00 33.66 49.04
C ASP A 593 1.63 32.19 49.35
N THR A 594 1.33 31.40 48.31
CA THR A 594 0.99 29.98 48.40
C THR A 594 1.62 29.23 47.24
N VAL A 595 2.22 28.08 47.53
CA VAL A 595 2.86 27.23 46.51
C VAL A 595 2.22 25.84 46.53
N ILE A 596 1.62 25.45 45.41
CA ILE A 596 0.92 24.17 45.24
C ILE A 596 1.67 23.32 44.21
N ILE A 597 1.95 22.06 44.53
CA ILE A 597 2.72 21.15 43.67
C ILE A 597 1.86 20.03 43.07
N THR A 598 2.02 19.79 41.76
CA THR A 598 1.22 18.84 40.95
C THR A 598 2.06 17.97 40.00
N ILE A 599 3.27 17.58 40.41
CA ILE A 599 4.24 16.86 39.57
C ILE A 599 4.03 15.33 39.50
N GLY A 600 2.82 14.86 39.83
CA GLY A 600 2.45 13.46 39.80
C GLY A 600 2.15 12.84 41.16
N GLU A 601 1.64 11.62 41.11
CA GLU A 601 1.11 10.88 42.25
C GLU A 601 1.69 9.46 42.27
N ALA A 602 1.57 8.77 43.39
CA ALA A 602 1.90 7.36 43.56
C ALA A 602 0.75 6.62 44.28
N PRO A 603 0.56 5.32 44.00
CA PRO A 603 -0.37 4.51 44.79
C PRO A 603 0.20 4.26 46.20
N ASP A 604 -0.67 4.29 47.20
CA ASP A 604 -0.36 3.70 48.50
C ASP A 604 -0.64 2.19 48.41
N LEU A 605 0.42 1.39 48.55
CA LEU A 605 0.39 -0.07 48.46
C LEU A 605 0.79 -0.74 49.79
N SER A 606 0.85 0.05 50.88
CA SER A 606 1.34 -0.41 52.19
C SER A 606 0.50 -1.54 52.82
N PHE A 607 -0.76 -1.67 52.39
CA PHE A 607 -1.71 -2.71 52.83
C PHE A 607 -1.47 -4.08 52.19
N LEU A 608 -0.64 -4.15 51.13
CA LEU A 608 -0.36 -5.42 50.45
C LEU A 608 0.71 -6.24 51.18
N PRO A 609 0.70 -7.58 51.02
CA PRO A 609 1.74 -8.44 51.55
C PRO A 609 3.10 -8.14 50.92
N GLU A 610 4.17 -8.53 51.61
CA GLU A 610 5.52 -8.48 51.06
C GLU A 610 5.68 -9.44 49.87
N GLY A 611 6.53 -9.10 48.90
CA GLY A 611 6.81 -9.93 47.72
C GLY A 611 5.95 -9.64 46.49
N VAL A 612 5.05 -8.66 46.54
CA VAL A 612 4.32 -8.20 45.34
C VAL A 612 5.27 -7.50 44.37
N ASN A 613 5.18 -7.85 43.09
CA ASN A 613 6.06 -7.29 42.07
C ASN A 613 5.72 -5.82 41.79
N LEU A 614 6.72 -4.95 41.96
CA LEU A 614 6.59 -3.51 41.76
C LEU A 614 7.52 -3.03 40.64
N GLU A 615 7.01 -2.13 39.81
CA GLU A 615 7.79 -1.41 38.83
C GLU A 615 7.61 0.09 39.05
N ARG A 616 8.71 0.79 39.38
CA ARG A 616 8.71 2.24 39.65
C ARG A 616 7.68 2.68 40.71
N GLY A 617 7.46 1.85 41.72
CA GLY A 617 6.51 2.11 42.81
C GLY A 617 5.04 1.87 42.45
N CYS A 618 4.75 1.24 41.32
CA CYS A 618 3.42 0.80 40.91
C CYS A 618 3.38 -0.74 40.83
N LEU A 619 2.18 -1.33 40.88
CA LEU A 619 1.99 -2.77 40.73
C LEU A 619 2.35 -3.20 39.30
N LYS A 620 3.15 -4.26 39.18
CA LYS A 620 3.48 -4.89 37.90
C LYS A 620 2.71 -6.22 37.76
N PRO A 621 1.56 -6.23 37.07
CA PRO A 621 0.86 -7.48 36.81
C PRO A 621 1.54 -8.31 35.72
N ASP A 622 1.14 -9.59 35.65
CA ASP A 622 1.36 -10.44 34.48
C ASP A 622 0.43 -10.09 33.31
N GLU A 623 0.46 -10.87 32.23
CA GLU A 623 -0.37 -10.68 31.04
C GLU A 623 -1.88 -10.78 31.31
N HIS A 624 -2.27 -11.44 32.41
CA HIS A 624 -3.64 -11.63 32.88
C HIS A 624 -4.06 -10.64 33.98
N TYR A 625 -3.31 -9.55 34.16
CA TYR A 625 -3.57 -8.53 35.19
C TYR A 625 -3.43 -9.04 36.64
N ARG A 626 -2.78 -10.19 36.87
CA ARG A 626 -2.57 -10.78 38.20
C ARG A 626 -1.30 -10.26 38.84
N VAL A 627 -1.34 -10.04 40.15
CA VAL A 627 -0.18 -9.68 40.99
C VAL A 627 0.09 -10.71 42.08
N GLY A 628 -0.78 -11.71 42.21
CA GLY A 628 -0.67 -12.85 43.10
C GLY A 628 -1.85 -13.81 42.91
N PRO A 629 -1.84 -14.98 43.58
CA PRO A 629 -2.95 -15.94 43.52
C PRO A 629 -4.28 -15.28 43.95
N GLY A 630 -5.26 -15.25 43.05
CA GLY A 630 -6.57 -14.61 43.30
C GLY A 630 -6.53 -13.07 43.41
N ILE A 631 -5.38 -12.42 43.16
CA ILE A 631 -5.21 -10.97 43.32
C ILE A 631 -4.87 -10.33 41.98
N PHE A 632 -5.70 -9.37 41.59
CA PHE A 632 -5.62 -8.65 40.32
C PHE A 632 -5.47 -7.15 40.55
N THR A 633 -5.11 -6.40 39.51
CA THR A 633 -4.95 -4.94 39.60
C THR A 633 -5.44 -4.23 38.35
N ALA A 634 -5.87 -2.97 38.49
CA ALA A 634 -6.33 -2.14 37.38
C ALA A 634 -6.14 -0.63 37.64
N GLY A 635 -5.91 0.12 36.56
CA GLY A 635 -5.88 1.58 36.58
C GLY A 635 -4.56 2.17 37.09
N ASP A 636 -4.66 3.29 37.81
CA ASP A 636 -3.49 4.08 38.24
C ASP A 636 -2.56 3.34 39.22
N THR A 637 -2.98 2.21 39.78
CA THR A 637 -2.12 1.31 40.57
C THR A 637 -1.05 0.63 39.72
N ILE A 638 -1.31 0.43 38.43
CA ILE A 638 -0.35 -0.11 37.45
C ILE A 638 0.51 1.03 36.90
N ARG A 639 -0.15 2.09 36.44
CA ARG A 639 0.50 3.26 35.87
C ARG A 639 -0.49 4.43 35.86
N PRO A 640 -0.16 5.59 36.45
CA PRO A 640 -0.99 6.79 36.37
C PRO A 640 -1.30 7.17 34.91
N GLY A 641 -2.56 7.42 34.60
CA GLY A 641 -3.00 7.70 33.23
C GLY A 641 -4.31 8.48 33.13
N ARG A 642 -4.99 8.36 31.99
CA ARG A 642 -6.30 8.98 31.75
C ARG A 642 -7.39 8.08 32.33
N LEU A 643 -8.55 8.63 32.65
CA LEU A 643 -9.69 7.84 33.13
C LEU A 643 -10.11 6.74 32.15
N VAL A 644 -10.03 6.99 30.85
CA VAL A 644 -10.31 5.99 29.81
C VAL A 644 -9.29 4.85 29.79
N ASP A 645 -8.03 5.11 30.16
CA ASP A 645 -7.00 4.07 30.28
C ASP A 645 -7.32 3.15 31.47
N ALA A 646 -7.78 3.75 32.58
CA ALA A 646 -8.22 3.04 33.77
C ALA A 646 -9.46 2.16 33.50
N ILE A 647 -10.45 2.69 32.76
CA ILE A 647 -11.62 1.93 32.29
C ILE A 647 -11.19 0.75 31.41
N GLY A 648 -10.32 1.00 30.43
CA GLY A 648 -9.84 -0.04 29.52
C GLY A 648 -9.09 -1.16 30.23
N ALA A 649 -8.20 -0.81 31.18
CA ALA A 649 -7.51 -1.78 32.02
C ALA A 649 -8.52 -2.58 32.87
N ALA A 650 -9.43 -1.90 33.58
CA ALA A 650 -10.41 -2.54 34.45
C ALA A 650 -11.37 -3.49 33.72
N ARG A 651 -11.79 -3.15 32.49
CA ARG A 651 -12.58 -4.06 31.66
C ARG A 651 -11.83 -5.36 31.37
N ARG A 652 -10.54 -5.26 31.01
CA ARG A 652 -9.71 -6.44 30.77
C ARG A 652 -9.50 -7.24 32.05
N THR A 653 -9.17 -6.58 33.16
CA THR A 653 -9.05 -7.21 34.47
C THR A 653 -10.32 -7.96 34.86
N ALA A 654 -11.51 -7.39 34.62
CA ALA A 654 -12.78 -8.06 34.92
C ALA A 654 -12.98 -9.35 34.10
N MET A 655 -12.63 -9.36 32.81
CA MET A 655 -12.71 -10.58 31.99
C MET A 655 -11.69 -11.64 32.46
N GLU A 656 -10.50 -11.23 32.87
CA GLU A 656 -9.48 -12.14 33.41
C GLU A 656 -9.86 -12.72 34.77
N VAL A 657 -10.50 -11.93 35.63
CA VAL A 657 -11.07 -12.40 36.91
C VAL A 657 -12.18 -13.42 36.65
N ASP A 658 -13.09 -13.15 35.71
CA ASP A 658 -14.14 -14.09 35.34
C ASP A 658 -13.57 -15.42 34.80
N ALA A 659 -12.61 -15.34 33.90
CA ALA A 659 -11.90 -16.50 33.36
C ALA A 659 -11.25 -17.33 34.47
N TYR A 660 -10.55 -16.66 35.41
CA TYR A 660 -9.95 -17.29 36.58
C TYR A 660 -10.97 -18.00 37.47
N LEU A 661 -12.10 -17.34 37.78
CA LEU A 661 -13.13 -17.88 38.67
C LEU A 661 -13.96 -19.01 38.05
N THR A 662 -14.11 -19.00 36.73
CA THR A 662 -14.90 -20.00 35.99
C THR A 662 -14.05 -21.12 35.38
N GLY A 663 -12.73 -21.07 35.53
CA GLY A 663 -11.81 -22.04 34.93
C GLY A 663 -11.75 -21.99 33.41
N LYS A 664 -12.09 -20.84 32.82
CA LYS A 664 -12.04 -20.58 31.38
C LYS A 664 -10.79 -19.77 31.03
N THR A 665 -10.52 -19.65 29.74
CA THR A 665 -9.48 -18.77 29.20
C THR A 665 -10.15 -17.56 28.55
N TYR A 666 -9.67 -16.35 28.85
CA TYR A 666 -10.10 -15.14 28.15
C TYR A 666 -9.20 -14.91 26.93
N GLU A 667 -9.78 -15.00 25.74
CA GLU A 667 -9.08 -14.67 24.51
C GLU A 667 -9.38 -13.23 24.10
N ARG A 668 -8.30 -12.47 23.85
CA ARG A 668 -8.41 -11.08 23.46
C ARG A 668 -8.59 -10.96 21.94
N GLU A 669 -9.69 -10.36 21.53
CA GLU A 669 -9.87 -9.96 20.13
C GLU A 669 -9.01 -8.72 19.84
N GLU A 670 -7.90 -8.90 19.13
CA GLU A 670 -7.07 -7.80 18.64
C GLU A 670 -7.38 -7.51 17.18
N LYS A 671 -7.82 -6.28 16.90
CA LYS A 671 -8.10 -5.81 15.54
C LYS A 671 -7.06 -4.80 15.10
N GLU A 672 -6.56 -4.99 13.89
CA GLU A 672 -5.76 -3.99 13.21
C GLU A 672 -6.62 -2.78 12.84
N LYS A 673 -6.02 -1.59 12.89
CA LYS A 673 -6.67 -0.37 12.38
C LYS A 673 -6.91 -0.50 10.88
N VAL A 674 -8.10 -0.14 10.42
CA VAL A 674 -8.42 -0.13 8.98
C VAL A 674 -7.42 0.74 8.21
N PRO A 675 -6.81 0.23 7.12
CA PRO A 675 -5.91 1.02 6.30
C PRO A 675 -6.64 2.22 5.68
N ALA A 676 -6.03 3.41 5.74
CA ALA A 676 -6.62 4.62 5.18
C ALA A 676 -6.88 4.51 3.67
N THR A 677 -6.06 3.72 2.96
CA THR A 677 -6.21 3.44 1.51
C THR A 677 -7.45 2.62 1.17
N LYS A 678 -8.05 1.91 2.14
CA LYS A 678 -9.33 1.21 1.94
C LYS A 678 -10.55 2.11 2.10
N LEU A 679 -10.38 3.34 2.63
CA LEU A 679 -11.49 4.25 2.90
C LEU A 679 -11.61 5.29 1.79
N SER A 680 -12.84 5.53 1.31
CA SER A 680 -13.10 6.59 0.33
C SER A 680 -13.89 7.73 0.96
N THR A 681 -13.22 8.88 1.09
CA THR A 681 -13.80 10.12 1.64
C THR A 681 -14.52 10.97 0.60
N ALA A 682 -14.34 10.67 -0.70
CA ALA A 682 -14.88 11.46 -1.80
C ALA A 682 -16.43 11.52 -1.84
N TYR A 683 -17.10 10.55 -1.22
CA TYR A 683 -18.56 10.48 -1.17
C TYR A 683 -19.20 11.37 -0.10
N PHE A 684 -18.39 12.06 0.72
CA PHE A 684 -18.87 12.79 1.89
C PHE A 684 -18.81 14.29 1.70
N LYS A 685 -19.97 14.96 1.82
CA LYS A 685 -20.07 16.42 1.79
C LYS A 685 -19.40 17.05 3.01
N LYS A 686 -18.63 18.12 2.78
CA LYS A 686 -18.08 18.98 3.83
C LYS A 686 -19.20 19.70 4.60
N CYS A 687 -19.01 19.85 5.90
CA CYS A 687 -19.90 20.49 6.86
C CYS A 687 -19.13 21.63 7.55
N HIS A 688 -19.73 22.81 7.58
CA HIS A 688 -19.17 23.97 8.28
C HIS A 688 -19.47 23.89 9.78
N ALA A 689 -18.65 24.53 10.61
CA ALA A 689 -18.81 24.49 12.06
C ALA A 689 -20.18 25.01 12.55
N CYS A 690 -20.77 25.98 11.85
CA CYS A 690 -22.10 26.50 12.14
C CYS A 690 -23.24 25.53 11.81
N ASP A 691 -22.98 24.51 10.99
CA ASP A 691 -23.96 23.54 10.49
C ASP A 691 -23.80 22.16 11.16
N LEU A 692 -23.01 22.08 12.24
CA LEU A 692 -22.81 20.82 12.96
C LEU A 692 -24.15 20.30 13.51
N PRO A 693 -24.56 19.07 13.17
CA PRO A 693 -25.79 18.49 13.70
C PRO A 693 -25.67 18.19 15.20
N ALA A 694 -26.77 17.84 15.85
CA ALA A 694 -26.71 17.27 17.19
C ALA A 694 -25.91 15.95 17.18
N ALA A 695 -25.22 15.61 18.28
CA ALA A 695 -24.39 14.40 18.34
C ALA A 695 -25.15 13.11 17.99
N LYS A 696 -26.44 13.01 18.36
CA LYS A 696 -27.35 11.90 18.01
C LYS A 696 -27.68 11.79 16.52
N GLU A 697 -27.52 12.86 15.75
CA GLU A 697 -27.79 12.94 14.30
C GLU A 697 -26.50 12.86 13.47
N ASP A 698 -25.34 12.92 14.13
CA ASP A 698 -24.02 12.96 13.49
C ASP A 698 -23.63 11.64 12.77
N TYR A 699 -24.46 10.59 12.92
CA TYR A 699 -24.31 9.33 12.17
C TYR A 699 -24.37 9.53 10.65
N LEU A 700 -25.05 10.58 10.18
CA LEU A 700 -25.11 10.92 8.75
C LEU A 700 -23.73 11.30 8.20
N ARG A 701 -22.93 12.00 9.02
CA ARG A 701 -21.57 12.41 8.68
C ARG A 701 -20.54 11.30 8.88
N CYS A 702 -20.79 10.37 9.79
CA CYS A 702 -19.86 9.27 10.09
C CYS A 702 -19.56 8.44 8.84
N VAL A 703 -18.27 8.16 8.58
CA VAL A 703 -17.81 7.36 7.44
C VAL A 703 -18.12 5.86 7.62
N SER A 704 -18.29 5.41 8.87
CA SER A 704 -18.43 3.98 9.20
C SER A 704 -17.17 3.18 8.83
N CYS A 705 -15.99 3.66 9.23
CA CYS A 705 -14.72 3.02 8.90
C CYS A 705 -14.70 1.56 9.40
N GLY A 706 -14.35 0.61 8.54
CA GLY A 706 -14.24 -0.81 8.90
C GLY A 706 -15.57 -1.54 9.15
N THR A 707 -16.72 -0.85 9.07
CA THR A 707 -18.06 -1.46 9.23
C THR A 707 -19.03 -1.00 8.14
N CYS A 708 -19.88 -1.89 7.63
CA CYS A 708 -20.77 -1.57 6.53
C CYS A 708 -21.86 -0.59 6.97
N ARG A 709 -22.06 0.48 6.20
CA ARG A 709 -23.13 1.48 6.44
C ARG A 709 -24.43 1.23 5.67
N ASP A 710 -24.53 0.08 5.01
CA ASP A 710 -25.63 -0.31 4.13
C ASP A 710 -25.99 0.74 3.05
N CYS A 711 -24.99 1.29 2.34
CA CYS A 711 -25.23 2.30 1.29
C CYS A 711 -25.64 1.72 -0.08
N HIS A 712 -25.64 0.39 -0.23
CA HIS A 712 -25.99 -0.34 -1.46
C HIS A 712 -25.09 -0.03 -2.68
N MET A 713 -23.99 0.72 -2.52
CA MET A 713 -23.13 1.11 -3.65
C MET A 713 -22.48 -0.10 -4.33
N CYS A 714 -21.93 -1.04 -3.56
CA CYS A 714 -21.31 -2.25 -4.13
C CYS A 714 -22.32 -3.09 -4.94
N PHE A 715 -23.55 -3.21 -4.45
CA PHE A 715 -24.66 -3.87 -5.13
C PHE A 715 -25.02 -3.16 -6.44
N LYS A 716 -25.22 -1.83 -6.39
CA LYS A 716 -25.65 -1.04 -7.55
C LYS A 716 -24.56 -0.85 -8.61
N SER A 717 -23.29 -0.91 -8.23
CA SER A 717 -22.15 -0.69 -9.14
C SER A 717 -21.59 -1.99 -9.73
N CYS A 718 -22.13 -3.16 -9.37
CA CYS A 718 -21.65 -4.44 -9.90
C CYS A 718 -22.10 -4.61 -11.36
N PRO A 719 -21.19 -4.66 -12.35
CA PRO A 719 -21.58 -4.77 -13.77
C PRO A 719 -22.29 -6.09 -14.09
N GLU A 720 -21.91 -7.17 -13.41
CA GLU A 720 -22.45 -8.52 -13.63
C GLU A 720 -23.65 -8.86 -12.73
N ASN A 721 -24.12 -7.90 -11.91
CA ASN A 721 -25.14 -8.16 -10.88
C ASN A 721 -24.80 -9.37 -9.98
N ALA A 722 -23.50 -9.56 -9.69
CA ALA A 722 -23.01 -10.68 -8.90
C ALA A 722 -23.15 -10.47 -7.38
N ILE A 723 -23.39 -9.23 -6.92
CA ILE A 723 -23.49 -8.93 -5.48
C ILE A 723 -24.96 -8.94 -5.06
N SER A 724 -25.26 -9.58 -3.94
CA SER A 724 -26.59 -9.61 -3.33
C SER A 724 -26.51 -9.25 -1.85
N ARG A 725 -27.55 -8.59 -1.33
CA ARG A 725 -27.72 -8.34 0.11
C ARG A 725 -28.59 -9.44 0.70
N VAL A 726 -28.11 -10.12 1.74
CA VAL A 726 -28.78 -11.22 2.42
C VAL A 726 -29.09 -10.79 3.86
N SER A 727 -30.35 -10.94 4.29
CA SER A 727 -30.74 -10.71 5.68
C SER A 727 -30.35 -11.90 6.54
N LEU A 728 -29.85 -11.62 7.75
CA LEU A 728 -29.42 -12.63 8.71
C LEU A 728 -30.53 -12.90 9.75
N PRO A 729 -30.55 -14.09 10.39
CA PRO A 729 -31.58 -14.45 11.38
C PRO A 729 -31.64 -13.53 12.61
N ASP A 730 -30.53 -12.87 12.94
CA ASP A 730 -30.39 -11.91 14.04
C ASP A 730 -30.90 -10.49 13.70
N GLY A 731 -31.51 -10.31 12.52
CA GLY A 731 -31.94 -9.00 12.02
C GLY A 731 -30.81 -8.17 11.39
N GLY A 732 -29.59 -8.72 11.30
CA GLY A 732 -28.48 -8.14 10.58
C GLY A 732 -28.55 -8.36 9.06
N PHE A 733 -27.47 -8.01 8.37
CA PHE A 733 -27.32 -8.24 6.94
C PHE A 733 -25.87 -8.52 6.56
N GLN A 734 -25.69 -9.16 5.41
CA GLN A 734 -24.40 -9.32 4.74
C GLN A 734 -24.53 -9.09 3.24
N TYR A 735 -23.42 -8.72 2.60
CA TYR A 735 -23.34 -8.74 1.15
C TYR A 735 -22.52 -9.94 0.68
N VAL A 736 -23.04 -10.66 -0.31
CA VAL A 736 -22.44 -11.88 -0.84
C VAL A 736 -22.16 -11.70 -2.32
N SER A 737 -21.01 -12.19 -2.79
CA SER A 737 -20.67 -12.24 -4.22
C SER A 737 -20.93 -13.64 -4.78
N ASP A 738 -21.81 -13.75 -5.77
CA ASP A 738 -22.10 -14.95 -6.54
C ASP A 738 -20.87 -15.33 -7.40
N PRO A 739 -20.26 -16.52 -7.19
CA PRO A 739 -19.07 -16.92 -7.94
C PRO A 739 -19.34 -17.15 -9.43
N ASP A 740 -20.54 -17.56 -9.82
CA ASP A 740 -20.86 -17.91 -11.20
C ASP A 740 -21.01 -16.67 -12.09
N LYS A 741 -21.30 -15.52 -11.47
CA LYS A 741 -21.41 -14.21 -12.14
C LYS A 741 -20.19 -13.33 -11.94
N CYS A 742 -19.47 -13.46 -10.83
CA CYS A 742 -18.42 -12.53 -10.46
C CYS A 742 -17.15 -12.73 -11.29
N ILE A 743 -16.74 -11.67 -11.99
CA ILE A 743 -15.54 -11.63 -12.84
C ILE A 743 -14.27 -11.13 -12.12
N GLY A 744 -14.32 -10.90 -10.80
CA GLY A 744 -13.14 -10.50 -10.02
C GLY A 744 -12.57 -9.10 -10.36
N CYS A 745 -13.38 -8.18 -10.89
CA CYS A 745 -12.94 -6.84 -11.32
C CYS A 745 -12.53 -5.92 -10.15
N GLY A 746 -13.09 -6.10 -8.96
CA GLY A 746 -12.78 -5.32 -7.76
C GLY A 746 -13.51 -3.99 -7.62
N ILE A 747 -14.50 -3.70 -8.46
CA ILE A 747 -15.31 -2.47 -8.39
C ILE A 747 -15.97 -2.34 -7.00
N CYS A 748 -16.47 -3.44 -6.43
CA CYS A 748 -17.07 -3.46 -5.10
C CYS A 748 -16.13 -2.96 -3.99
N ALA A 749 -14.85 -3.27 -4.07
CA ALA A 749 -13.81 -2.73 -3.19
C ALA A 749 -13.51 -1.26 -3.49
N GLY A 750 -13.38 -0.90 -4.76
CA GLY A 750 -13.11 0.49 -5.17
C GLY A 750 -14.20 1.49 -4.79
N VAL A 751 -15.47 1.10 -4.89
CA VAL A 751 -16.61 2.00 -4.56
C VAL A 751 -16.98 1.99 -3.07
N CYS A 752 -16.39 1.12 -2.25
CA CYS A 752 -16.76 1.01 -0.84
C CYS A 752 -16.23 2.21 -0.05
N PRO A 753 -17.08 3.07 0.55
CA PRO A 753 -16.60 4.16 1.41
C PRO A 753 -15.93 3.67 2.70
N CYS A 754 -16.35 2.49 3.16
CA CYS A 754 -16.07 1.97 4.49
C CYS A 754 -14.90 0.97 4.53
N GLY A 755 -14.37 0.56 3.39
CA GLY A 755 -13.26 -0.40 3.28
C GLY A 755 -13.61 -1.85 3.63
N ILE A 756 -14.84 -2.29 3.30
CA ILE A 756 -15.37 -3.61 3.70
C ILE A 756 -14.97 -4.73 2.76
N TRP A 757 -14.92 -4.46 1.46
CA TRP A 757 -14.57 -5.49 0.49
C TRP A 757 -13.06 -5.62 0.37
N THR A 758 -12.56 -6.84 0.49
CA THR A 758 -11.17 -7.17 0.20
C THR A 758 -11.11 -8.09 -1.02
N MET A 759 -10.18 -7.82 -1.93
CA MET A 759 -9.90 -8.70 -3.06
C MET A 759 -8.80 -9.68 -2.65
N TYR A 760 -9.14 -10.97 -2.65
CA TYR A 760 -8.19 -12.06 -2.46
C TYR A 760 -7.85 -12.71 -3.80
N SER A 761 -6.69 -13.35 -3.90
CA SER A 761 -6.43 -14.29 -4.98
C SER A 761 -7.41 -15.45 -4.89
N ASN A 762 -7.88 -15.96 -6.03
CA ASN A 762 -8.69 -17.17 -6.02
C ASN A 762 -7.81 -18.37 -5.65
N SER A 763 -8.06 -18.96 -4.47
CA SER A 763 -7.29 -20.09 -3.94
C SER A 763 -7.84 -21.44 -4.40
N GLU A 764 -8.95 -21.47 -5.14
CA GLU A 764 -9.50 -22.70 -5.67
C GLU A 764 -8.51 -23.35 -6.66
N PRO A 765 -8.10 -24.60 -6.43
CA PRO A 765 -7.11 -25.26 -7.27
C PRO A 765 -7.69 -25.58 -8.64
N ILE A 766 -6.98 -25.17 -9.69
CA ILE A 766 -7.29 -25.56 -11.07
C ILE A 766 -6.63 -26.93 -11.33
N LEU A 767 -7.45 -27.96 -11.50
CA LEU A 767 -7.03 -29.37 -11.64
C LEU A 767 -6.28 -29.71 -12.96
N ILE A 768 -5.77 -28.72 -13.69
CA ILE A 768 -5.11 -28.92 -15.00
C ILE A 768 -3.68 -29.49 -14.83
N TYR A 769 -3.07 -29.30 -13.67
CA TYR A 769 -1.75 -29.86 -13.37
C TYR A 769 -1.90 -31.21 -12.68
N ASN A 770 -1.40 -32.27 -13.33
CA ASN A 770 -1.15 -33.54 -12.63
C ASN A 770 -0.20 -33.25 -11.46
N VAL A 771 -0.58 -33.73 -10.27
CA VAL A 771 0.27 -33.71 -9.06
C VAL A 771 1.46 -34.65 -9.25
#